data_AF-A0A836UCS7-F1
#
_entry.id   AF-A0A836UCS7-F1
#
_cell.length_a   1.000
_cell.length_b   1.000
_cell.length_c   1.000
_cell.angle_alpha   90.00
_cell.angle_beta   90.00
_cell.angle_gamma   90.00
#
_symmetry.space_group_name_H-M   'P 1'
#
loop_
_entity.id
_entity.type
_entity.pdbx_description
1 polymer ?
#
loop_
_entity_poly.entity_id
_entity_poly.type
_entity_poly.pdbx_seq_one_letter_code
_entity_poly.pdbx_strand_id
1 'polypeptide(L)'
;TADLYDCLGRPDRALLHSTLEGAQLDSGNLLSHFLRRSTRSDDRLARDRWVTWILGQDRIDLPYDRQAAAEILDSDADVDDKRLLLYSVLRDYDRDVEFDNICRLAEEARTAGQQLVFGRMSRAFHNQGTLFADAAQLEPAEGWNRLGAEAWTLATDAAALQSPAMELQMLLQGSLPVSLIQMEGACERYEEAALDAQREELMLRLQRARARVENHGDEVVSRTPLPAVAPEDIAQLTSRRLHLIEQIRTELLASPAHDAAYVVISQRPSPTGSHLLVKINEFEEPYLGKADNLTKLVRLAGDRVYSSPDYRWLQFADHWIEAIPLFIKEEILIDDDGEEKTRTVIDIAGMEESFREEMADHWAQNLRAAFNSEQIAAARQQLWRDAGSPGADGDGATTALTWSNDIAEEEIAAAAVVVRHIANAPGGALQRLVEEEEIEPFEALLSLLANAADDPQSLWSRLRQAAETGGWRVAVVQIMGAEAASEIGPLRALSRGPRRPLPVLHVLTTQSAGMTQGYIRTWLEESMTLYNVVAEAGMTSEVSRRQQRFRERLAALGARIVHELGIWVEVEEVAAEEELEEDAAVARVVGRNHSVQEEVAVLGALLELSEERSGARASDDVADPDELAAIISESSKWRDEALDRVVQRNGRVLQQDIADARLADPSLSIPAATLQVVEGDELYSQDLETFVGFLARAGLLERWAEERGADAEDRRKNYLRRYSRLSKTTARKQVLLEHGLQVESLEPRHRYGAVGGSKRFHLLYTPSRVDLGHRERESVETWAQWVGGADRAAARVGREVYGLINKSVRSYESLTEPEVLKTGENASMASHFAFSNALSLMVTASAYGDVEEMGDQMSRRKDRIIHPAGEGYGGYCVPKDGLFLEFVLTLGRTEKLRQLGVPGEYHTVVAKAAHALLDRRDEF
;
A
#
# COMPACT_ATOMS: atom_id res chain seq x y z
N THR A 1 11.16 10.11 39.21
CA THR A 1 9.92 9.46 39.70
C THR A 1 10.10 7.98 39.91
N ALA A 2 10.55 7.20 38.91
CA ALA A 2 10.81 5.77 39.07
C ALA A 2 11.76 5.44 40.24
N ASP A 3 12.89 6.14 40.37
CA ASP A 3 13.84 5.92 41.48
C ASP A 3 13.22 6.19 42.87
N LEU A 4 12.28 7.14 42.96
CA LEU A 4 11.55 7.42 44.21
C LEU A 4 10.55 6.31 44.53
N TYR A 5 9.87 5.78 43.51
CA TYR A 5 8.95 4.66 43.65
C TYR A 5 9.68 3.37 44.07
N ASP A 6 10.92 3.17 43.61
CA ASP A 6 11.78 2.06 44.06
C ASP A 6 12.05 2.10 45.57
N CYS A 7 12.17 3.30 46.15
CA CYS A 7 12.37 3.47 47.59
C CYS A 7 11.12 3.18 48.44
N LEU A 8 9.93 3.06 47.85
CA LEU A 8 8.68 2.83 48.58
C LEU A 8 8.51 1.36 49.00
N GLY A 9 8.02 1.14 50.22
CA GLY A 9 7.64 -0.20 50.69
C GLY A 9 6.39 -0.72 49.97
N ARG A 10 6.15 -2.05 50.00
CA ARG A 10 4.96 -2.66 49.38
C ARG A 10 3.63 -2.01 49.80
N PRO A 11 3.39 -1.66 51.09
CA PRO A 11 2.14 -1.00 51.49
C PRO A 11 1.98 0.39 50.87
N ASP A 12 3.06 1.17 50.78
CA ASP A 12 3.03 2.53 50.22
C ASP A 12 2.80 2.49 48.71
N ARG A 13 3.40 1.51 48.01
CA ARG A 13 3.15 1.27 46.58
C ARG A 13 1.67 0.90 46.33
N ALA A 14 1.08 0.05 47.16
CA ALA A 14 -0.33 -0.31 47.04
C ALA A 14 -1.26 0.89 47.25
N LEU A 15 -0.97 1.75 48.24
CA LEU A 15 -1.72 2.98 48.47
C LEU A 15 -1.59 3.95 47.27
N LEU A 16 -0.38 4.10 46.74
CA LEU A 16 -0.12 4.92 45.56
C LEU A 16 -0.93 4.43 44.35
N HIS A 17 -0.89 3.12 44.04
CA HIS A 17 -1.67 2.55 42.94
C HIS A 17 -3.17 2.73 43.14
N SER A 18 -3.70 2.52 44.35
CA SER A 18 -5.12 2.77 44.63
C SER A 18 -5.54 4.23 44.44
N THR A 19 -4.59 5.16 44.55
CA THR A 19 -4.82 6.60 44.34
C THR A 19 -4.72 6.96 42.86
N LEU A 20 -3.69 6.45 42.17
CA LEU A 20 -3.48 6.67 40.73
C LEU A 20 -4.62 6.06 39.92
N GLU A 21 -4.98 4.81 40.20
CA GLU A 21 -6.03 4.06 39.48
C GLU A 21 -7.46 4.51 39.81
N GLY A 22 -7.59 5.59 40.58
CA GLY A 22 -8.86 6.29 40.77
C GLY A 22 -9.19 7.19 39.59
N ALA A 23 -10.48 7.45 39.36
CA ALA A 23 -10.99 8.16 38.19
C ALA A 23 -10.56 9.64 38.03
N GLN A 24 -9.75 10.20 38.94
CA GLN A 24 -9.48 11.65 39.00
C GLN A 24 -8.02 12.06 38.74
N LEU A 25 -7.05 11.13 38.82
CA LEU A 25 -5.62 11.49 38.87
C LEU A 25 -4.79 10.95 37.70
N ASP A 26 -5.03 9.70 37.27
CA ASP A 26 -4.26 9.04 36.22
C ASP A 26 -5.22 8.45 35.19
N SER A 27 -5.72 9.28 34.28
CA SER A 27 -6.63 8.84 33.21
C SER A 27 -5.99 7.73 32.40
N GLY A 28 -6.62 6.55 32.32
CA GLY A 28 -6.06 5.38 31.65
C GLY A 28 -4.93 4.67 32.39
N ASN A 29 -4.70 4.99 33.67
CA ASN A 29 -3.72 4.34 34.55
C ASN A 29 -2.26 4.41 34.04
N LEU A 30 -1.93 5.42 33.23
CA LEU A 30 -0.64 5.57 32.54
C LEU A 30 0.55 5.60 33.49
N LEU A 31 0.51 6.49 34.49
CA LEU A 31 1.56 6.62 35.49
C LEU A 31 1.66 5.37 36.36
N SER A 32 0.52 4.78 36.72
CA SER A 32 0.46 3.52 37.46
C SER A 32 1.16 2.38 36.70
N HIS A 33 0.82 2.19 35.42
CA HIS A 33 1.43 1.19 34.57
C HIS A 33 2.93 1.44 34.36
N PHE A 34 3.32 2.69 34.09
CA PHE A 34 4.72 3.08 33.98
C PHE A 34 5.52 2.68 35.21
N LEU A 35 5.06 3.01 36.42
CA LEU A 35 5.76 2.68 37.67
C LEU A 35 5.89 1.17 37.90
N ARG A 36 4.84 0.39 37.58
CA ARG A 36 4.90 -1.09 37.66
C ARG A 36 5.92 -1.67 36.68
N ARG A 37 5.96 -1.17 35.44
CA ARG A 37 6.83 -1.71 34.39
C ARG A 37 8.28 -1.23 34.50
N SER A 38 8.51 0.03 34.85
CA SER A 38 9.85 0.61 35.00
C SER A 38 10.68 -0.04 36.10
N THR A 39 10.04 -0.76 37.02
CA THR A 39 10.68 -1.45 38.16
C THR A 39 10.83 -2.96 37.98
N ARG A 40 10.41 -3.51 36.83
CA ARG A 40 10.64 -4.93 36.48
C ARG A 40 12.12 -5.24 36.22
N SER A 41 12.93 -4.22 35.94
CA SER A 41 14.37 -4.36 35.63
C SER A 41 15.19 -3.26 36.30
N ASP A 42 16.36 -3.64 36.80
CA ASP A 42 17.38 -2.71 37.32
C ASP A 42 18.26 -2.13 36.19
N ASP A 43 18.07 -2.56 34.95
CA ASP A 43 18.77 -2.03 33.79
C ASP A 43 18.26 -0.63 33.41
N ARG A 44 19.18 0.33 33.35
CA ARG A 44 18.89 1.71 32.94
C ARG A 44 18.33 1.79 31.52
N LEU A 45 18.80 0.96 30.59
CA LEU A 45 18.28 0.97 29.22
C LEU A 45 16.83 0.47 29.14
N ALA A 46 16.48 -0.52 29.96
CA ALA A 46 15.10 -0.97 30.13
C ALA A 46 14.21 0.12 30.74
N ARG A 47 14.72 0.92 31.68
CA ARG A 47 13.99 2.07 32.25
C ARG A 47 13.76 3.16 31.21
N ASP A 48 14.77 3.50 30.43
CA ASP A 48 14.66 4.49 29.34
C ASP A 48 13.55 4.12 28.35
N ARG A 49 13.38 2.82 28.01
CA ARG A 49 12.29 2.36 27.14
C ARG A 49 10.92 2.75 27.69
N TRP A 50 10.70 2.60 28.99
CA TRP A 50 9.42 2.95 29.62
C TRP A 50 9.23 4.46 29.77
N VAL A 51 10.32 5.24 29.83
CA VAL A 51 10.24 6.71 29.75
C VAL A 51 9.76 7.13 28.36
N THR A 52 10.33 6.56 27.30
CA THR A 52 9.87 6.79 25.93
C THR A 52 8.40 6.36 25.76
N TRP A 53 8.00 5.24 26.37
CA TRP A 53 6.62 4.77 26.34
C TRP A 53 5.65 5.78 26.94
N ILE A 54 5.89 6.26 28.16
CA ILE A 54 4.96 7.20 28.81
C ILE A 54 4.89 8.53 28.06
N LEU A 55 5.99 9.00 27.46
CA LEU A 55 6.01 10.20 26.63
C LEU A 55 5.14 10.06 25.37
N GLY A 56 5.13 8.89 24.74
CA GLY A 56 4.24 8.60 23.62
C GLY A 56 2.78 8.45 24.06
N GLN A 57 2.55 7.70 25.14
CA GLN A 57 1.20 7.34 25.58
C GLN A 57 0.43 8.47 26.25
N ASP A 58 1.10 9.46 26.84
CA ASP A 58 0.48 10.67 27.42
C ASP A 58 -0.28 11.51 26.37
N ARG A 59 0.04 11.31 25.08
CA ARG A 59 -0.58 12.02 23.94
C ARG A 59 -1.72 11.25 23.28
N ILE A 60 -2.02 10.04 23.75
CA ILE A 60 -2.93 9.10 23.08
C ILE A 60 -4.08 8.71 24.01
N ASP A 61 -5.29 9.04 23.58
CA ASP A 61 -6.52 8.53 24.21
C ASP A 61 -6.82 7.16 23.60
N LEU A 62 -6.44 6.05 24.25
CA LEU A 62 -6.58 4.74 23.62
C LEU A 62 -8.05 4.40 23.35
N PRO A 63 -8.39 4.01 22.11
CA PRO A 63 -9.76 3.71 21.70
C PRO A 63 -10.21 2.28 22.06
N TYR A 64 -9.56 1.65 23.04
CA TYR A 64 -9.92 0.32 23.54
C TYR A 64 -9.51 0.19 25.00
N ASP A 65 -10.03 -0.82 25.70
CA ASP A 65 -9.72 -1.06 27.11
C ASP A 65 -8.25 -1.48 27.31
N ARG A 66 -7.42 -0.50 27.70
CA ARG A 66 -5.99 -0.69 28.00
C ARG A 66 -5.76 -1.67 29.14
N GLN A 67 -6.60 -1.62 30.18
CA GLN A 67 -6.41 -2.45 31.36
C GLN A 67 -6.64 -3.93 31.00
N ALA A 68 -7.75 -4.23 30.32
CA ALA A 68 -8.03 -5.58 29.85
C ALA A 68 -6.92 -6.09 28.92
N ALA A 69 -6.46 -5.27 27.98
CA ALA A 69 -5.36 -5.61 27.08
C ALA A 69 -4.05 -5.92 27.83
N ALA A 70 -3.68 -5.10 28.82
CA ALA A 70 -2.48 -5.29 29.62
C ALA A 70 -2.55 -6.57 30.47
N GLU A 71 -3.70 -6.85 31.09
CA GLU A 71 -3.94 -8.08 31.86
C GLU A 71 -3.80 -9.34 30.98
N ILE A 72 -4.32 -9.31 29.75
CA ILE A 72 -4.18 -10.40 28.79
C ILE A 72 -2.70 -10.60 28.40
N LEU A 73 -1.97 -9.53 28.10
CA LEU A 73 -0.56 -9.59 27.73
C LEU A 73 0.30 -10.20 28.86
N ASP A 74 0.06 -9.79 30.10
CA ASP A 74 0.78 -10.26 31.29
C ASP A 74 0.31 -11.65 31.79
N SER A 75 -0.78 -12.22 31.26
CA SER A 75 -1.31 -13.53 31.68
C SER A 75 -0.43 -14.72 31.27
N ASP A 76 -0.62 -15.89 31.91
CA ASP A 76 0.05 -17.15 31.54
C ASP A 76 -0.67 -17.91 30.40
N ALA A 77 -1.67 -17.30 29.74
CA ALA A 77 -2.38 -17.92 28.63
C ALA A 77 -1.44 -18.24 27.45
N ASP A 78 -1.77 -19.28 26.68
CA ASP A 78 -1.03 -19.60 25.46
C ASP A 78 -1.11 -18.45 24.43
N VAL A 79 -0.16 -18.41 23.50
CA VAL A 79 -0.07 -17.37 22.47
C VAL A 79 -1.35 -17.28 21.63
N ASP A 80 -1.97 -18.40 21.29
CA ASP A 80 -3.19 -18.38 20.46
C ASP A 80 -4.41 -17.90 21.25
N ASP A 81 -4.53 -18.27 22.52
CA ASP A 81 -5.58 -17.76 23.41
C ASP A 81 -5.44 -16.25 23.62
N LYS A 82 -4.22 -15.76 23.85
CA LYS A 82 -3.95 -14.30 23.96
C LYS A 82 -4.36 -13.56 22.70
N ARG A 83 -4.12 -14.13 21.50
CA ARG A 83 -4.52 -13.52 20.23
C ARG A 83 -6.03 -13.34 20.12
N LEU A 84 -6.79 -14.38 20.46
CA LEU A 84 -8.26 -14.35 20.44
C LEU A 84 -8.83 -13.37 21.47
N LEU A 85 -8.30 -13.38 22.70
CA LEU A 85 -8.71 -12.43 23.75
C LEU A 85 -8.40 -10.99 23.35
N LEU A 86 -7.22 -10.69 22.82
CA LEU A 86 -6.91 -9.34 22.33
C LEU A 86 -7.77 -8.94 21.13
N TYR A 87 -8.16 -9.88 20.26
CA TYR A 87 -9.12 -9.61 19.20
C TYR A 87 -10.49 -9.21 19.77
N SER A 88 -10.96 -9.85 20.84
CA SER A 88 -12.21 -9.45 21.52
C SER A 88 -12.15 -8.05 22.10
N VAL A 89 -11.04 -7.65 22.73
CA VAL A 89 -10.86 -6.28 23.26
C VAL A 89 -10.99 -5.22 22.16
N LEU A 90 -10.53 -5.53 20.95
CA LEU A 90 -10.61 -4.62 19.80
C LEU A 90 -11.98 -4.65 19.09
N ARG A 91 -12.96 -5.47 19.52
CA ARG A 91 -14.33 -5.40 18.95
C ARG A 91 -15.01 -4.09 19.29
N ASP A 92 -14.75 -3.56 20.49
CA ASP A 92 -15.30 -2.29 20.99
C ASP A 92 -14.39 -1.09 20.69
N TYR A 93 -13.64 -1.13 19.59
CA TYR A 93 -12.72 -0.07 19.21
C TYR A 93 -13.46 1.24 18.90
N ASP A 94 -13.25 2.26 19.73
CA ASP A 94 -13.90 3.58 19.60
C ASP A 94 -13.28 4.37 18.45
N ARG A 95 -14.02 4.42 17.35
CA ARG A 95 -13.61 5.13 16.15
C ARG A 95 -13.64 6.65 16.32
N ASP A 96 -14.49 7.20 17.16
CA ASP A 96 -14.58 8.65 17.30
C ASP A 96 -13.38 9.17 18.11
N VAL A 97 -13.03 8.48 19.21
CA VAL A 97 -11.80 8.73 19.97
C VAL A 97 -10.56 8.59 19.09
N GLU A 98 -10.49 7.55 18.26
CA GLU A 98 -9.39 7.39 17.30
C GLU A 98 -9.30 8.53 16.30
N PHE A 99 -10.44 9.08 15.86
CA PHE A 99 -10.43 10.20 14.92
C PHE A 99 -9.90 11.49 15.54
N ASP A 100 -10.20 11.73 16.81
CA ASP A 100 -9.64 12.83 17.58
C ASP A 100 -8.11 12.67 17.72
N ASN A 101 -7.63 11.45 18.00
CA ASN A 101 -6.19 11.15 17.99
C ASN A 101 -5.56 11.42 16.62
N ILE A 102 -6.20 10.97 15.52
CA ILE A 102 -5.72 11.19 14.15
C ILE A 102 -5.50 12.68 13.91
N CYS A 103 -6.53 13.49 14.19
CA CYS A 103 -6.47 14.94 13.96
C CYS A 103 -5.35 15.59 14.77
N ARG A 104 -5.30 15.30 16.08
CA ARG A 104 -4.31 15.87 17.01
C ARG A 104 -2.88 15.50 16.63
N LEU A 105 -2.60 14.20 16.47
CA LEU A 105 -1.24 13.72 16.18
C LEU A 105 -0.76 14.13 14.79
N ALA A 106 -1.65 14.17 13.79
CA ALA A 106 -1.31 14.67 12.47
C ALA A 106 -0.97 16.17 12.48
N GLU A 107 -1.69 16.98 13.27
CA GLU A 107 -1.37 18.39 13.46
C GLU A 107 -0.04 18.56 14.19
N GLU A 108 0.18 17.84 15.30
CA GLU A 108 1.41 17.87 16.07
C GLU A 108 2.64 17.49 15.23
N ALA A 109 2.56 16.39 14.45
CA ALA A 109 3.62 15.96 13.56
C ALA A 109 3.98 17.06 12.54
N ARG A 110 2.96 17.69 11.94
CA ARG A 110 3.17 18.78 10.97
C ARG A 110 3.77 20.03 11.61
N THR A 111 3.31 20.42 12.80
CA THR A 111 3.88 21.56 13.54
C THR A 111 5.33 21.29 13.92
N ALA A 112 5.68 20.04 14.20
CA ALA A 112 7.06 19.62 14.47
C ALA A 112 7.94 19.48 13.21
N GLY A 113 7.39 19.68 12.01
CA GLY A 113 8.12 19.49 10.75
C GLY A 113 8.36 18.03 10.37
N GLN A 114 7.67 17.09 11.02
CA GLN A 114 7.78 15.65 10.74
C GLN A 114 6.87 15.25 9.56
N GLN A 115 7.35 14.30 8.76
CA GLN A 115 6.55 13.64 7.74
C GLN A 115 5.64 12.59 8.39
N LEU A 116 4.34 12.62 8.07
CA LEU A 116 3.40 11.61 8.56
C LEU A 116 3.43 10.38 7.65
N VAL A 117 4.02 9.29 8.14
CA VAL A 117 4.13 8.01 7.45
C VAL A 117 3.06 7.06 7.97
N PHE A 118 2.12 6.68 7.11
CA PHE A 118 1.12 5.66 7.40
C PHE A 118 1.41 4.41 6.56
N GLY A 119 1.52 3.24 7.17
CA GLY A 119 1.73 2.03 6.39
C GLY A 119 1.16 0.76 6.98
N ARG A 120 0.86 -0.21 6.11
CA ARG A 120 0.27 -1.49 6.52
C ARG A 120 1.32 -2.37 7.21
N MET A 121 0.92 -2.95 8.33
CA MET A 121 1.74 -3.82 9.15
C MET A 121 2.24 -5.03 8.33
N SER A 122 3.56 -5.14 8.30
CA SER A 122 4.31 -6.32 7.90
C SER A 122 5.64 -6.30 8.67
N ARG A 123 6.35 -7.43 8.78
CA ARG A 123 7.66 -7.43 9.45
C ARG A 123 8.65 -6.49 8.75
N ALA A 124 8.63 -6.45 7.42
CA ALA A 124 9.46 -5.55 6.63
C ALA A 124 9.11 -4.08 6.89
N PHE A 125 7.83 -3.71 6.79
CA PHE A 125 7.40 -2.33 7.03
C PHE A 125 7.61 -1.92 8.48
N HIS A 126 7.36 -2.78 9.47
CA HIS A 126 7.62 -2.44 10.87
C HIS A 126 9.08 -2.02 11.08
N ASN A 127 10.05 -2.73 10.48
CA ASN A 127 11.45 -2.37 10.62
C ASN A 127 11.77 -1.02 9.95
N GLN A 128 11.29 -0.81 8.72
CA GLN A 128 11.42 0.48 8.04
C GLN A 128 10.74 1.61 8.81
N GLY A 129 9.53 1.38 9.34
CA GLY A 129 8.76 2.32 10.13
C GLY A 129 9.48 2.73 11.42
N THR A 130 10.06 1.79 12.16
CA THR A 130 10.87 2.14 13.35
C THR A 130 12.14 2.91 12.99
N LEU A 131 12.73 2.68 11.81
CA LEU A 131 13.87 3.45 11.33
C LEU A 131 13.44 4.85 10.85
N PHE A 132 12.28 5.00 10.21
CA PHE A 132 11.73 6.30 9.85
C PHE A 132 11.47 7.15 11.10
N ALA A 133 10.91 6.56 12.16
CA ALA A 133 10.68 7.25 13.42
C ALA A 133 12.00 7.67 14.13
N ASP A 134 13.09 6.92 13.93
CA ASP A 134 14.43 7.22 14.47
C ASP A 134 15.25 8.14 13.54
N ALA A 135 14.77 8.41 12.32
CA ALA A 135 15.51 9.19 11.35
C ALA A 135 15.61 10.66 11.76
N ALA A 136 16.80 11.23 11.57
CA ALA A 136 17.11 12.62 11.88
C ALA A 136 17.47 13.40 10.60
N GLN A 137 16.93 14.60 10.47
CA GLN A 137 17.33 15.58 9.48
C GLN A 137 18.25 16.62 10.12
N LEU A 138 19.36 16.91 9.45
CA LEU A 138 20.38 17.84 9.88
C LEU A 138 20.21 19.17 9.15
N GLU A 139 20.25 20.27 9.91
CA GLU A 139 20.25 21.61 9.33
C GLU A 139 21.63 21.97 8.77
N PRO A 140 21.72 22.60 7.58
CA PRO A 140 23.00 23.04 7.02
C PRO A 140 23.76 23.96 7.97
N ALA A 141 25.02 23.60 8.29
CA ALA A 141 25.90 24.40 9.14
C ALA A 141 26.98 25.13 8.35
N GLU A 142 27.45 26.28 8.85
CA GLU A 142 28.46 27.12 8.18
C GLU A 142 29.75 26.37 7.82
N GLY A 143 30.16 25.41 8.66
CA GLY A 143 31.38 24.61 8.49
C GLY A 143 31.32 23.60 7.33
N TRP A 144 30.13 23.22 6.88
CA TRP A 144 29.96 22.14 5.90
C TRP A 144 30.55 22.49 4.53
N ASN A 145 30.33 23.73 4.07
CA ASN A 145 30.83 24.21 2.79
C ASN A 145 32.35 24.02 2.63
N ARG A 146 33.10 24.30 3.70
CA ARG A 146 34.56 24.16 3.75
C ARG A 146 34.97 22.69 3.68
N LEU A 147 34.31 21.82 4.46
CA LEU A 147 34.60 20.39 4.50
C LEU A 147 34.32 19.71 3.14
N GLY A 148 33.21 20.08 2.48
CA GLY A 148 32.88 19.60 1.14
C GLY A 148 33.93 20.00 0.08
N ALA A 149 34.41 21.25 0.12
CA ALA A 149 35.48 21.71 -0.77
C ALA A 149 36.82 21.00 -0.50
N GLU A 150 37.12 20.70 0.76
CA GLU A 150 38.30 19.94 1.16
C GLU A 150 38.23 18.49 0.67
N ALA A 151 37.06 17.84 0.77
CA ALA A 151 36.83 16.49 0.26
C ALA A 151 37.11 16.39 -1.24
N TRP A 152 36.62 17.36 -2.02
CA TRP A 152 36.89 17.47 -3.45
C TRP A 152 38.39 17.67 -3.74
N THR A 153 39.03 18.58 -3.00
CA THR A 153 40.46 18.87 -3.17
C THR A 153 41.31 17.61 -2.99
N LEU A 154 41.03 16.81 -1.95
CA LEU A 154 41.75 15.56 -1.66
C LEU A 154 41.46 14.43 -2.68
N ALA A 155 40.41 14.57 -3.49
CA ALA A 155 40.02 13.60 -4.52
C ALA A 155 40.55 13.92 -5.92
N THR A 156 41.07 15.13 -6.16
CA THR A 156 41.50 15.64 -7.48
C THR A 156 42.33 14.63 -8.28
N ASP A 157 43.34 14.03 -7.65
CA ASP A 157 44.31 13.13 -8.31
C ASP A 157 43.93 11.64 -8.23
N ALA A 158 42.71 11.30 -7.81
CA ALA A 158 42.27 9.90 -7.66
C ALA A 158 40.87 9.69 -8.25
N ALA A 159 40.82 9.08 -9.44
CA ALA A 159 39.58 8.86 -10.19
C ALA A 159 38.49 8.13 -9.37
N ALA A 160 38.87 7.13 -8.58
CA ALA A 160 37.95 6.39 -7.71
C ALA A 160 37.24 7.28 -6.67
N LEU A 161 37.87 8.37 -6.20
CA LEU A 161 37.29 9.28 -5.20
C LEU A 161 36.45 10.40 -5.81
N GLN A 162 36.57 10.69 -7.10
CA GLN A 162 35.91 11.86 -7.68
C GLN A 162 34.38 11.82 -7.52
N SER A 163 33.76 10.66 -7.75
CA SER A 163 32.30 10.53 -7.60
C SER A 163 31.85 10.64 -6.14
N PRO A 164 32.41 9.87 -5.17
CA PRO A 164 32.08 10.05 -3.75
C PRO A 164 32.38 11.45 -3.19
N ALA A 165 33.46 12.08 -3.65
CA ALA A 165 33.82 13.44 -3.22
C ALA A 165 32.83 14.49 -3.73
N MET A 166 32.39 14.37 -4.98
CA MET A 166 31.35 15.23 -5.55
C MET A 166 30.03 15.05 -4.79
N GLU A 167 29.66 13.81 -4.47
CA GLU A 167 28.46 13.53 -3.69
C GLU A 167 28.50 14.20 -2.31
N LEU A 168 29.59 14.01 -1.55
CA LEU A 168 29.77 14.68 -0.26
C LEU A 168 29.78 16.20 -0.39
N GLN A 169 30.44 16.74 -1.42
CA GLN A 169 30.45 18.17 -1.67
C GLN A 169 29.04 18.71 -1.92
N MET A 170 28.23 18.03 -2.75
CA MET A 170 26.86 18.46 -3.03
C MET A 170 25.97 18.43 -1.78
N LEU A 171 26.09 17.40 -0.94
CA LEU A 171 25.32 17.30 0.30
C LEU A 171 25.72 18.38 1.32
N LEU A 172 27.02 18.63 1.48
CA LEU A 172 27.55 19.60 2.42
C LEU A 172 27.39 21.07 1.96
N GLN A 173 27.20 21.31 0.66
CA GLN A 173 26.99 22.65 0.10
C GLN A 173 25.52 22.99 -0.17
N GLY A 174 24.61 22.07 0.15
CA GLY A 174 23.17 22.29 0.02
C GLY A 174 22.63 23.28 1.04
N SER A 175 21.54 23.97 0.67
CA SER A 175 20.80 24.89 1.56
C SER A 175 19.57 24.23 2.21
N LEU A 176 19.35 22.94 1.97
CA LEU A 176 18.20 22.18 2.47
C LEU A 176 18.66 21.19 3.54
N PRO A 177 17.80 20.84 4.52
CA PRO A 177 18.09 19.78 5.47
C PRO A 177 18.45 18.46 4.80
N VAL A 178 19.41 17.73 5.38
CA VAL A 178 19.91 16.46 4.83
C VAL A 178 19.78 15.35 5.87
N SER A 179 19.42 14.14 5.43
CA SER A 179 19.38 12.95 6.29
C SER A 179 20.76 12.60 6.85
N LEU A 180 20.83 12.34 8.16
CA LEU A 180 22.06 11.84 8.80
C LEU A 180 22.52 10.52 8.18
N ILE A 181 21.59 9.60 7.91
CA ILE A 181 21.91 8.28 7.32
C ILE A 181 22.41 8.41 5.88
N GLN A 182 21.85 9.33 5.11
CA GLN A 182 22.32 9.62 3.75
C GLN A 182 23.76 10.17 3.77
N MET A 183 24.04 11.09 4.71
CA MET A 183 25.37 11.68 4.88
C MET A 183 26.39 10.62 5.34
N GLU A 184 26.02 9.74 6.27
CA GLU A 184 26.88 8.62 6.70
C GLU A 184 27.17 7.66 5.54
N GLY A 185 26.17 7.34 4.71
CA GLY A 185 26.38 6.52 3.51
C GLY A 185 27.36 7.15 2.51
N ALA A 186 27.33 8.48 2.35
CA ALA A 186 28.28 9.20 1.51
C ALA A 186 29.70 9.21 2.13
N CYS A 187 29.80 9.30 3.46
CA CYS A 187 31.06 9.17 4.19
C CYS A 187 31.68 7.77 3.99
N GLU A 188 30.90 6.70 4.17
CA GLU A 188 31.36 5.31 3.98
C GLU A 188 31.87 5.08 2.54
N ARG A 189 31.14 5.57 1.52
CA ARG A 189 31.59 5.49 0.12
C ARG A 189 32.90 6.21 -0.14
N TYR A 190 33.11 7.37 0.50
CA TYR A 190 34.37 8.10 0.38
C TYR A 190 35.51 7.34 1.05
N GLU A 191 35.29 6.73 2.22
CA GLU A 191 36.27 5.91 2.92
C GLU A 191 36.66 4.67 2.10
N GLU A 192 35.68 3.94 1.57
CA GLU A 192 35.91 2.80 0.67
C GLU A 192 36.72 3.22 -0.56
N ALA A 193 36.33 4.32 -1.21
CA ALA A 193 37.06 4.85 -2.36
C ALA A 193 38.48 5.31 -2.01
N ALA A 194 38.70 5.86 -0.80
CA ALA A 194 40.03 6.21 -0.31
C ALA A 194 40.93 4.99 -0.17
N LEU A 195 40.40 3.88 0.36
CA LEU A 195 41.10 2.60 0.49
C LEU A 195 41.35 1.94 -0.88
N ASP A 196 40.37 2.00 -1.78
CA ASP A 196 40.51 1.48 -3.15
C ASP A 196 41.57 2.26 -3.94
N ALA A 197 41.61 3.58 -3.83
CA ALA A 197 42.66 4.39 -4.47
C ALA A 197 44.05 4.07 -3.91
N GLN A 198 44.16 3.83 -2.59
CA GLN A 198 45.41 3.33 -2.01
C GLN A 198 45.81 1.98 -2.61
N ARG A 199 44.86 1.04 -2.71
CA ARG A 199 45.10 -0.27 -3.30
C ARG A 199 45.53 -0.17 -4.77
N GLU A 200 44.85 0.65 -5.57
CA GLU A 200 45.17 0.86 -6.99
C GLU A 200 46.58 1.41 -7.18
N GLU A 201 46.96 2.45 -6.43
CA GLU A 201 48.28 3.06 -6.53
C GLU A 201 49.38 2.06 -6.10
N LEU A 202 49.15 1.30 -5.03
CA LEU A 202 50.06 0.22 -4.60
C LEU A 202 50.17 -0.88 -5.67
N MET A 203 49.04 -1.30 -6.24
CA MET A 203 48.99 -2.33 -7.28
C MET A 203 49.67 -1.87 -8.56
N LEU A 204 49.54 -0.61 -8.97
CA LEU A 204 50.26 -0.04 -10.11
C LEU A 204 51.78 -0.10 -9.90
N ARG A 205 52.26 0.24 -8.69
CA ARG A 205 53.68 0.13 -8.33
C ARG A 205 54.15 -1.33 -8.33
N LEU A 206 53.34 -2.25 -7.80
CA LEU A 206 53.63 -3.69 -7.82
C LEU A 206 53.62 -4.27 -9.25
N GLN A 207 52.69 -3.84 -10.11
CA GLN A 207 52.64 -4.28 -11.51
C GLN A 207 53.87 -3.82 -12.28
N ARG A 208 54.37 -2.60 -12.06
CA ARG A 208 55.65 -2.15 -12.62
C ARG A 208 56.82 -3.06 -12.19
N ALA A 209 56.79 -3.55 -10.96
CA ALA A 209 57.77 -4.53 -10.49
C ALA A 209 57.57 -5.93 -11.11
N ARG A 210 56.32 -6.39 -11.26
CA ARG A 210 55.96 -7.70 -11.84
C ARG A 210 56.18 -7.79 -13.34
N ALA A 211 55.94 -6.71 -14.08
CA ALA A 211 56.18 -6.60 -15.52
C ALA A 211 57.64 -6.93 -15.89
N ARG A 212 58.59 -6.78 -14.96
CA ARG A 212 59.98 -7.22 -15.15
C ARG A 212 60.12 -8.74 -15.23
N VAL A 213 59.36 -9.49 -14.45
CA VAL A 213 59.34 -10.96 -14.48
C VAL A 213 58.62 -11.45 -15.74
N GLU A 214 57.51 -10.80 -16.08
CA GLU A 214 56.75 -11.11 -17.29
C GLU A 214 57.55 -10.81 -18.57
N ASN A 215 58.38 -9.75 -18.58
CA ASN A 215 59.24 -9.33 -19.70
C ASN A 215 60.73 -9.67 -19.49
N HIS A 216 61.04 -10.79 -18.84
CA HIS A 216 62.41 -11.20 -18.47
C HIS A 216 63.42 -11.32 -19.63
N GLY A 217 62.97 -11.28 -20.89
CA GLY A 217 63.80 -11.28 -22.11
C GLY A 217 64.07 -9.91 -22.74
N ASP A 218 63.52 -8.82 -22.20
CA ASP A 218 63.72 -7.46 -22.71
C ASP A 218 64.92 -6.79 -22.00
N GLU A 219 66.02 -6.60 -22.74
CA GLU A 219 67.26 -5.99 -22.22
C GLU A 219 67.09 -4.52 -21.82
N VAL A 220 66.12 -3.81 -22.40
CA VAL A 220 65.84 -2.40 -22.09
C VAL A 220 65.13 -2.29 -20.74
N VAL A 221 64.16 -3.16 -20.47
CA VAL A 221 63.42 -3.23 -19.18
C VAL A 221 64.32 -3.69 -18.04
N SER A 222 65.32 -4.52 -18.33
CA SER A 222 66.24 -5.10 -17.34
C SER A 222 67.23 -4.10 -16.70
N ARG A 223 67.45 -2.94 -17.33
CA ARG A 223 68.42 -1.92 -16.88
C ARG A 223 67.81 -0.83 -15.99
N THR A 224 66.49 -0.78 -15.86
CA THR A 224 65.80 0.22 -15.04
C THR A 224 65.69 -0.26 -13.57
N PRO A 225 66.03 0.56 -12.57
CA PRO A 225 65.88 0.20 -11.16
C PRO A 225 64.43 -0.12 -10.81
N LEU A 226 64.20 -1.12 -9.95
CA LEU A 226 62.86 -1.37 -9.41
C LEU A 226 62.44 -0.17 -8.54
N PRO A 227 61.23 0.38 -8.71
CA PRO A 227 60.74 1.43 -7.83
C PRO A 227 60.66 0.89 -6.39
N ALA A 228 61.00 1.73 -5.41
CA ALA A 228 60.82 1.39 -4.01
C ALA A 228 59.31 1.23 -3.72
N VAL A 229 58.94 0.13 -3.06
CA VAL A 229 57.54 -0.17 -2.71
C VAL A 229 57.08 0.62 -1.48
N ALA A 230 58.01 1.16 -0.67
CA ALA A 230 57.71 1.85 0.59
C ALA A 230 57.09 3.24 0.36
N PRO A 231 55.78 3.44 0.58
CA PRO A 231 55.10 4.63 0.14
C PRO A 231 54.50 5.37 1.34
N GLU A 232 55.37 5.98 2.14
CA GLU A 232 54.94 6.82 3.27
C GLU A 232 53.98 7.94 2.79
N ASP A 233 54.16 8.42 1.57
CA ASP A 233 53.32 9.39 0.87
C ASP A 233 51.86 8.91 0.67
N ILE A 234 51.67 7.68 0.17
CA ILE A 234 50.32 7.12 -0.09
C ILE A 234 49.59 6.92 1.24
N ALA A 235 50.28 6.35 2.24
CA ALA A 235 49.69 6.10 3.55
C ALA A 235 49.29 7.41 4.25
N GLN A 236 50.14 8.45 4.18
CA GLN A 236 49.84 9.77 4.73
C GLN A 236 48.65 10.43 4.03
N LEU A 237 48.57 10.35 2.69
CA LEU A 237 47.43 10.91 1.96
C LEU A 237 46.11 10.20 2.30
N THR A 238 46.15 8.87 2.40
CA THR A 238 44.98 8.06 2.81
C THR A 238 44.56 8.42 4.23
N SER A 239 45.53 8.56 5.15
CA SER A 239 45.26 8.98 6.53
C SER A 239 44.60 10.37 6.59
N ARG A 240 45.04 11.34 5.78
CA ARG A 240 44.38 12.65 5.68
C ARG A 240 42.95 12.56 5.16
N ARG A 241 42.70 11.73 4.14
CA ARG A 241 41.36 11.49 3.59
C ARG A 241 40.41 10.91 4.63
N LEU A 242 40.85 9.91 5.40
CA LEU A 242 40.04 9.31 6.46
C LEU A 242 39.80 10.29 7.63
N HIS A 243 40.83 11.05 8.01
CA HIS A 243 40.68 12.06 9.07
C HIS A 243 39.69 13.17 8.69
N LEU A 244 39.59 13.55 7.42
CA LEU A 244 38.56 14.48 6.96
C LEU A 244 37.14 13.93 7.22
N ILE A 245 36.91 12.63 7.01
CA ILE A 245 35.62 12.01 7.29
C ILE A 245 35.31 11.99 8.79
N GLU A 246 36.30 11.76 9.65
CA GLU A 246 36.14 11.90 11.10
C GLU A 246 35.72 13.33 11.50
N GLN A 247 36.32 14.35 10.86
CA GLN A 247 35.93 15.75 11.07
C GLN A 247 34.50 16.02 10.60
N ILE A 248 34.11 15.49 9.44
CA ILE A 248 32.74 15.59 8.94
C ILE A 248 31.77 14.96 9.94
N ARG A 249 31.97 13.70 10.35
CA ARG A 249 31.10 13.04 11.34
C ARG A 249 30.98 13.82 12.65
N THR A 250 32.08 14.39 13.13
CA THR A 250 32.08 15.23 14.34
C THR A 250 31.19 16.46 14.17
N GLU A 251 31.28 17.13 13.02
CA GLU A 251 30.44 18.30 12.70
C GLU A 251 28.96 17.91 12.55
N LEU A 252 28.66 16.79 11.89
CA LEU A 252 27.29 16.29 11.71
C LEU A 252 26.62 16.00 13.07
N LEU A 253 27.33 15.35 13.99
CA LEU A 253 26.81 15.04 15.33
C LEU A 253 26.65 16.28 16.23
N ALA A 254 27.33 17.38 15.91
CA ALA A 254 27.18 18.67 16.60
C ALA A 254 26.13 19.59 15.95
N SER A 255 25.69 19.27 14.73
CA SER A 255 24.74 20.09 13.97
C SER A 255 23.34 20.01 14.57
N PRO A 256 22.55 21.10 14.54
CA PRO A 256 21.15 21.04 14.91
C PRO A 256 20.42 19.99 14.07
N ALA A 257 19.59 19.19 14.74
CA ALA A 257 18.82 18.13 14.10
C ALA A 257 17.39 18.13 14.62
N HIS A 258 16.48 17.65 13.78
CA HIS A 258 15.10 17.36 14.16
C HIS A 258 14.69 15.98 13.69
N ASP A 259 13.70 15.41 14.37
CA ASP A 259 13.10 14.13 14.00
C ASP A 259 12.42 14.26 12.63
N ALA A 260 12.60 13.26 11.76
CA ALA A 260 12.14 13.34 10.37
C ALA A 260 10.69 12.89 10.18
N ALA A 261 10.20 11.94 10.98
CA ALA A 261 8.91 11.31 10.73
C ALA A 261 8.16 10.89 12.00
N TYR A 262 6.83 10.93 11.89
CA TYR A 262 5.91 10.27 12.80
C TYR A 262 5.26 9.10 12.06
N VAL A 263 5.27 7.90 12.66
CA VAL A 263 4.93 6.66 11.97
C VAL A 263 3.69 6.01 12.57
N VAL A 264 2.71 5.75 11.72
CA VAL A 264 1.49 5.01 12.05
C VAL A 264 1.50 3.66 11.33
N ILE A 265 1.46 2.59 12.11
CA ILE A 265 1.45 1.21 11.63
C ILE A 265 0.02 0.67 11.66
N SER A 266 -0.51 0.38 10.48
CA SER A 266 -1.88 -0.05 10.29
C SER A 266 -2.06 -1.57 10.32
N GLN A 267 -2.90 -2.07 11.21
CA GLN A 267 -3.26 -3.48 11.26
C GLN A 267 -4.77 -3.63 11.48
N ARG A 268 -5.46 -4.27 10.53
CA ARG A 268 -6.89 -4.56 10.71
C ARG A 268 -7.11 -5.56 11.84
N PRO A 269 -8.14 -5.38 12.68
CA PRO A 269 -8.48 -6.35 13.71
C PRO A 269 -8.82 -7.68 13.05
N SER A 270 -8.16 -8.73 13.51
CA SER A 270 -8.35 -10.09 13.03
C SER A 270 -7.82 -11.07 14.08
N PRO A 271 -8.32 -12.32 14.11
CA PRO A 271 -7.84 -13.33 15.04
C PRO A 271 -6.32 -13.53 15.02
N THR A 272 -5.69 -13.36 13.85
CA THR A 272 -4.24 -13.55 13.70
C THR A 272 -3.43 -12.26 13.83
N GLY A 273 -4.01 -11.09 13.55
CA GLY A 273 -3.28 -9.81 13.48
C GLY A 273 -3.49 -8.86 14.66
N SER A 274 -4.62 -8.95 15.37
CA SER A 274 -5.01 -7.97 16.41
C SER A 274 -3.97 -7.77 17.52
N HIS A 275 -3.32 -8.84 17.94
CA HIS A 275 -2.29 -8.78 18.96
C HIS A 275 -1.10 -7.87 18.59
N LEU A 276 -0.79 -7.70 17.30
CA LEU A 276 0.32 -6.86 16.84
C LEU A 276 0.06 -5.37 17.14
N LEU A 277 -1.20 -4.93 16.97
CA LEU A 277 -1.61 -3.56 17.23
C LEU A 277 -1.42 -3.19 18.69
N VAL A 278 -1.93 -4.04 19.58
CA VAL A 278 -1.82 -3.85 21.03
C VAL A 278 -0.35 -3.90 21.47
N LYS A 279 0.42 -4.89 20.98
CA LYS A 279 1.83 -5.02 21.33
C LYS A 279 2.65 -3.78 20.98
N ILE A 280 2.46 -3.22 19.78
CA ILE A 280 3.18 -2.00 19.38
C ILE A 280 2.86 -0.83 20.31
N ASN A 281 1.58 -0.59 20.60
CA ASN A 281 1.15 0.49 21.49
C ASN A 281 1.63 0.30 22.94
N GLU A 282 1.74 -0.96 23.38
CA GLU A 282 2.26 -1.33 24.70
C GLU A 282 3.80 -1.47 24.73
N PHE A 283 4.48 -1.12 23.64
CA PHE A 283 5.92 -1.27 23.42
C PHE A 283 6.43 -2.70 23.52
N GLU A 284 5.56 -3.71 23.53
CA GLU A 284 5.93 -5.13 23.52
C GLU A 284 6.42 -5.57 22.15
N GLU A 285 7.27 -6.60 22.12
CA GLU A 285 7.87 -7.06 20.88
C GLU A 285 6.81 -7.77 19.99
N PRO A 286 6.52 -7.24 18.79
CA PRO A 286 5.46 -7.80 17.94
C PRO A 286 5.91 -9.11 17.25
N TYR A 287 7.21 -9.23 16.96
CA TYR A 287 7.80 -10.43 16.34
C TYR A 287 8.97 -10.91 17.17
N LEU A 288 9.01 -12.19 17.52
CA LEU A 288 10.10 -12.77 18.28
C LEU A 288 11.38 -12.88 17.44
N GLY A 289 12.53 -12.80 18.11
CA GLY A 289 13.84 -13.07 17.52
C GLY A 289 14.40 -11.93 16.67
N LYS A 290 13.98 -10.67 16.94
CA LYS A 290 14.64 -9.53 16.31
C LYS A 290 16.04 -9.34 16.85
N ALA A 291 16.92 -8.81 16.02
CA ALA A 291 18.26 -8.44 16.43
C ALA A 291 18.23 -7.30 17.47
N ASP A 292 19.16 -7.33 18.44
CA ASP A 292 19.26 -6.34 19.53
C ASP A 292 19.37 -4.88 19.03
N ASN A 293 19.97 -4.69 17.85
CA ASN A 293 20.11 -3.39 17.22
C ASN A 293 18.81 -2.82 16.64
N LEU A 294 17.75 -3.63 16.51
CA LEU A 294 16.39 -3.22 16.15
C LEU A 294 15.52 -3.04 17.40
N THR A 295 15.68 -3.90 18.41
CA THR A 295 14.91 -3.77 19.66
C THR A 295 15.21 -2.45 20.39
N LYS A 296 16.44 -1.94 20.28
CA LYS A 296 16.80 -0.61 20.81
C LYS A 296 16.04 0.56 20.17
N LEU A 297 15.49 0.42 18.95
CA LEU A 297 14.77 1.53 18.27
C LEU A 297 13.48 1.89 19.00
N VAL A 298 12.82 0.92 19.64
CA VAL A 298 11.63 1.18 20.47
C VAL A 298 11.97 2.15 21.62
N ARG A 299 13.17 2.04 22.19
CA ARG A 299 13.65 2.97 23.22
C ARG A 299 13.98 4.36 22.65
N LEU A 300 14.49 4.43 21.43
CA LEU A 300 14.97 5.69 20.83
C LEU A 300 13.86 6.53 20.19
N ALA A 301 12.83 5.86 19.64
CA ALA A 301 11.84 6.51 18.78
C ALA A 301 10.42 5.98 18.93
N GLY A 302 10.15 5.12 19.92
CA GLY A 302 8.83 4.53 20.11
C GLY A 302 7.72 5.55 20.39
N ASP A 303 8.06 6.71 20.96
CA ASP A 303 7.15 7.85 21.21
C ASP A 303 6.61 8.50 19.92
N ARG A 304 7.22 8.16 18.78
CA ARG A 304 6.82 8.58 17.42
C ARG A 304 6.24 7.43 16.59
N VAL A 305 5.95 6.29 17.22
CA VAL A 305 5.32 5.13 16.59
C VAL A 305 3.97 4.87 17.25
N TYR A 306 2.91 4.83 16.45
CA TYR A 306 1.56 4.49 16.89
C TYR A 306 0.97 3.36 16.02
N SER A 307 0.14 2.49 16.58
CA SER A 307 -0.58 1.47 15.82
C SER A 307 -2.09 1.67 15.90
N SER A 308 -2.73 1.67 14.73
CA SER A 308 -4.16 1.94 14.56
C SER A 308 -4.75 1.08 13.45
N PRO A 309 -6.00 0.61 13.55
CA PRO A 309 -6.66 -0.11 12.46
C PRO A 309 -7.34 0.84 11.46
N ASP A 310 -7.34 2.16 11.72
CA ASP A 310 -8.22 3.11 11.03
C ASP A 310 -7.60 3.71 9.78
N TYR A 311 -8.27 3.59 8.63
CA TYR A 311 -7.79 4.15 7.37
C TYR A 311 -8.00 5.66 7.22
N ARG A 312 -8.70 6.33 8.14
CA ARG A 312 -8.83 7.80 8.13
C ARG A 312 -7.48 8.51 8.31
N TRP A 313 -6.46 7.84 8.83
CA TRP A 313 -5.07 8.32 8.78
C TRP A 313 -4.61 8.68 7.35
N LEU A 314 -5.13 7.99 6.32
CA LEU A 314 -4.82 8.31 4.92
C LEU A 314 -5.28 9.71 4.50
N GLN A 315 -6.23 10.32 5.20
CA GLN A 315 -6.66 11.71 4.97
C GLN A 315 -5.55 12.73 5.27
N PHE A 316 -4.55 12.33 6.06
CA PHE A 316 -3.50 13.20 6.57
C PHE A 316 -2.08 12.77 6.17
N ALA A 317 -1.90 11.51 5.77
CA ALA A 317 -0.59 10.93 5.47
C ALA A 317 0.14 11.70 4.36
N ASP A 318 1.43 11.94 4.55
CA ASP A 318 2.32 12.43 3.50
C ASP A 318 2.90 11.24 2.72
N HIS A 319 3.11 10.11 3.41
CA HIS A 319 3.54 8.85 2.83
C HIS A 319 2.59 7.72 3.22
N TRP A 320 1.91 7.13 2.24
CA TRP A 320 1.17 5.89 2.38
C TRP A 320 2.02 4.72 1.89
N ILE A 321 2.53 3.90 2.81
CA ILE A 321 3.34 2.71 2.50
C ILE A 321 2.45 1.46 2.56
N GLU A 322 2.06 0.98 1.39
CA GLU A 322 1.16 -0.16 1.27
C GLU A 322 1.93 -1.46 1.03
N ALA A 323 1.91 -2.32 2.05
CA ALA A 323 2.61 -3.59 2.12
C ALA A 323 1.66 -4.80 1.96
N ILE A 324 0.63 -4.70 1.12
CA ILE A 324 -0.33 -5.80 0.90
C ILE A 324 0.42 -7.04 0.42
N PRO A 325 0.33 -8.18 1.12
CA PRO A 325 0.83 -9.43 0.61
C PRO A 325 -0.05 -9.89 -0.57
N LEU A 326 0.55 -10.19 -1.71
CA LEU A 326 -0.11 -10.97 -2.74
C LEU A 326 -0.26 -12.40 -2.19
N PHE A 327 -1.48 -12.75 -1.77
CA PHE A 327 -1.76 -14.10 -1.30
C PHE A 327 -1.78 -15.05 -2.48
N ILE A 328 -0.99 -16.10 -2.36
CA ILE A 328 -0.97 -17.18 -3.33
C ILE A 328 -1.62 -18.37 -2.64
N LYS A 329 -2.72 -18.83 -3.21
CA LYS A 329 -3.49 -19.96 -2.72
C LYS A 329 -3.32 -21.11 -3.70
N GLU A 330 -3.35 -22.33 -3.18
CA GLU A 330 -3.47 -23.52 -4.01
C GLU A 330 -4.97 -23.84 -4.11
N GLU A 331 -5.48 -23.81 -5.34
CA GLU A 331 -6.81 -24.27 -5.71
C GLU A 331 -6.69 -25.72 -6.17
N ILE A 332 -7.37 -26.64 -5.51
CA ILE A 332 -7.44 -28.04 -5.92
C ILE A 332 -8.59 -28.16 -6.90
N LEU A 333 -8.27 -28.41 -8.16
CA LEU A 333 -9.25 -28.73 -9.21
C LEU A 333 -9.35 -30.24 -9.29
N ILE A 334 -10.53 -30.79 -9.08
CA ILE A 334 -10.79 -32.20 -9.39
C ILE A 334 -11.29 -32.23 -10.83
N ASP A 335 -10.56 -32.89 -11.73
CA ASP A 335 -11.04 -33.04 -13.11
C ASP A 335 -12.15 -34.08 -13.24
N ASP A 336 -12.76 -34.16 -14.43
CA ASP A 336 -13.88 -35.08 -14.71
C ASP A 336 -13.51 -36.57 -14.52
N ASP A 337 -12.21 -36.89 -14.51
CA ASP A 337 -11.67 -38.24 -14.26
C ASP A 337 -11.34 -38.48 -12.77
N GLY A 338 -11.54 -37.48 -11.91
CA GLY A 338 -11.29 -37.55 -10.47
C GLY A 338 -9.83 -37.32 -10.07
N GLU A 339 -8.98 -36.83 -10.97
CA GLU A 339 -7.60 -36.46 -10.65
C GLU A 339 -7.53 -35.07 -10.02
N GLU A 340 -6.90 -34.98 -8.85
CA GLU A 340 -6.59 -33.71 -8.19
C GLU A 340 -5.46 -33.00 -8.93
N LYS A 341 -5.80 -31.89 -9.60
CA LYS A 341 -4.86 -30.93 -10.17
C LYS A 341 -4.78 -29.70 -9.27
N THR A 342 -3.63 -29.52 -8.64
CA THR A 342 -3.35 -28.30 -7.87
C THR A 342 -2.97 -27.16 -8.82
N ARG A 343 -3.74 -26.08 -8.79
CA ARG A 343 -3.44 -24.83 -9.49
C ARG A 343 -3.13 -23.73 -8.49
N THR A 344 -2.04 -23.02 -8.71
CA THR A 344 -1.69 -21.85 -7.90
C THR A 344 -2.45 -20.60 -8.39
N VAL A 345 -3.16 -19.91 -7.48
CA VAL A 345 -3.99 -18.74 -7.76
C VAL A 345 -3.57 -17.56 -6.89
N ILE A 346 -3.49 -16.37 -7.48
CA ILE A 346 -3.17 -15.12 -6.77
C ILE A 346 -4.47 -14.42 -6.37
N ASP A 347 -4.66 -14.12 -5.09
CA ASP A 347 -5.83 -13.42 -4.55
C ASP A 347 -5.75 -11.91 -4.83
N ILE A 348 -6.04 -11.55 -6.08
CA ILE A 348 -6.08 -10.16 -6.56
C ILE A 348 -7.36 -9.46 -6.08
N ALA A 349 -8.43 -10.21 -5.84
CA ALA A 349 -9.75 -9.67 -5.51
C ALA A 349 -9.78 -8.97 -4.14
N GLY A 350 -9.14 -9.55 -3.12
CA GLY A 350 -9.05 -8.90 -1.80
C GLY A 350 -8.21 -7.62 -1.82
N MET A 351 -7.21 -7.55 -2.69
CA MET A 351 -6.40 -6.34 -2.90
C MET A 351 -7.23 -5.26 -3.58
N GLU A 352 -7.96 -5.61 -4.65
CA GLU A 352 -8.87 -4.71 -5.35
C GLU A 352 -9.90 -4.10 -4.39
N GLU A 353 -10.59 -4.94 -3.61
CA GLU A 353 -11.57 -4.51 -2.61
C GLU A 353 -10.97 -3.52 -1.62
N SER A 354 -9.80 -3.81 -1.05
CA SER A 354 -9.13 -2.90 -0.10
C SER A 354 -8.88 -1.51 -0.71
N PHE A 355 -8.30 -1.46 -1.92
CA PHE A 355 -7.99 -0.18 -2.58
C PHE A 355 -9.25 0.61 -2.96
N ARG A 356 -10.23 -0.06 -3.58
CA ARG A 356 -11.44 0.59 -4.09
C ARG A 356 -12.40 1.00 -2.97
N GLU A 357 -12.61 0.09 -2.02
CA GLU A 357 -13.75 0.17 -1.10
C GLU A 357 -13.39 0.76 0.26
N GLU A 358 -12.13 0.70 0.68
CA GLU A 358 -11.73 1.19 2.00
C GLU A 358 -10.76 2.37 1.95
N MET A 359 -9.91 2.45 0.93
CA MET A 359 -8.77 3.41 0.94
C MET A 359 -8.97 4.61 0.03
N ALA A 360 -9.55 4.42 -1.16
CA ALA A 360 -9.63 5.44 -2.19
C ALA A 360 -10.29 6.75 -1.73
N ASP A 361 -11.32 6.67 -0.89
CA ASP A 361 -12.07 7.85 -0.44
C ASP A 361 -11.23 8.72 0.50
N HIS A 362 -10.58 8.11 1.49
CA HIS A 362 -9.68 8.81 2.41
C HIS A 362 -8.49 9.40 1.66
N TRP A 363 -7.94 8.66 0.70
CA TRP A 363 -6.87 9.16 -0.15
C TRP A 363 -7.32 10.35 -1.00
N ALA A 364 -8.48 10.28 -1.67
CA ALA A 364 -9.03 11.40 -2.44
C ALA A 364 -9.23 12.66 -1.58
N GLN A 365 -9.68 12.50 -0.32
CA GLN A 365 -9.82 13.61 0.63
C GLN A 365 -8.46 14.23 0.98
N ASN A 366 -7.42 13.43 1.17
CA ASN A 366 -6.05 13.92 1.38
C ASN A 366 -5.54 14.73 0.19
N LEU A 367 -5.73 14.20 -1.03
CA LEU A 367 -5.29 14.88 -2.25
C LEU A 367 -6.02 16.20 -2.46
N ARG A 368 -7.32 16.27 -2.13
CA ARG A 368 -8.09 17.53 -2.10
C ARG A 368 -7.50 18.52 -1.10
N ALA A 369 -7.18 18.07 0.12
CA ALA A 369 -6.61 18.93 1.15
C ALA A 369 -5.22 19.46 0.74
N ALA A 370 -4.36 18.61 0.16
CA ALA A 370 -3.07 19.02 -0.38
C ALA A 370 -3.23 20.06 -1.50
N PHE A 371 -4.11 19.80 -2.48
CA PHE A 371 -4.38 20.73 -3.57
C PHE A 371 -4.96 22.07 -3.10
N ASN A 372 -5.82 22.06 -2.08
CA ASN A 372 -6.31 23.29 -1.45
C ASN A 372 -5.17 24.10 -0.82
N SER A 373 -4.22 23.42 -0.16
CA SER A 373 -3.04 24.08 0.41
C SER A 373 -2.13 24.68 -0.67
N GLU A 374 -2.02 24.03 -1.83
CA GLU A 374 -1.27 24.54 -2.99
C GLU A 374 -1.91 25.79 -3.58
N GLN A 375 -3.23 25.81 -3.75
CA GLN A 375 -3.96 26.99 -4.24
C GLN A 375 -3.78 28.20 -3.33
N ILE A 376 -3.80 27.96 -2.01
CA ILE A 376 -3.54 29.01 -1.01
C ILE A 376 -2.08 29.46 -1.05
N ALA A 377 -1.13 28.53 -1.15
CA ALA A 377 0.28 28.87 -1.27
C ALA A 377 0.57 29.72 -2.51
N ALA A 378 0.01 29.33 -3.67
CA ALA A 378 0.12 30.08 -4.92
C ALA A 378 -0.51 31.47 -4.80
N ALA A 379 -1.71 31.58 -4.20
CA ALA A 379 -2.36 32.86 -3.95
C ALA A 379 -1.50 33.77 -3.07
N ARG A 380 -0.97 33.26 -1.95
CA ARG A 380 -0.07 34.03 -1.07
C ARG A 380 1.17 34.52 -1.81
N GLN A 381 1.81 33.63 -2.59
CA GLN A 381 3.01 33.99 -3.34
C GLN A 381 2.73 35.07 -4.37
N GLN A 382 1.59 35.01 -5.06
CA GLN A 382 1.22 36.05 -6.02
C GLN A 382 0.83 37.36 -5.35
N LEU A 383 0.08 37.33 -4.25
CA LEU A 383 -0.23 38.52 -3.45
C LEU A 383 1.05 39.22 -2.95
N TRP A 384 2.03 38.43 -2.48
CA TRP A 384 3.33 38.94 -2.03
C TRP A 384 4.11 39.62 -3.16
N ARG A 385 4.11 39.03 -4.36
CA ARG A 385 4.70 39.64 -5.57
C ARG A 385 3.99 40.94 -5.94
N ASP A 386 2.66 40.94 -5.93
CA ASP A 386 1.83 42.08 -6.29
C ASP A 386 2.02 43.28 -5.33
N ALA A 387 2.40 43.02 -4.08
CA ALA A 387 2.73 44.05 -3.09
C ALA A 387 4.10 44.72 -3.31
N GLY A 388 4.85 44.37 -4.36
CA GLY A 388 6.09 45.05 -4.72
C GLY A 388 7.24 44.82 -3.72
N SER A 389 7.34 43.61 -3.17
CA SER A 389 8.46 43.18 -2.31
C SER A 389 9.50 42.34 -3.07
N PRO A 390 10.37 42.90 -3.95
CA PRO A 390 11.41 42.14 -4.62
C PRO A 390 12.74 42.18 -3.84
N GLY A 391 13.30 40.99 -3.58
CA GLY A 391 14.65 40.73 -3.06
C GLY A 391 14.71 39.30 -2.51
N ALA A 392 15.11 38.30 -3.30
CA ALA A 392 16.48 37.79 -3.53
C ALA A 392 16.86 36.66 -2.53
N ASP A 393 17.16 35.48 -3.10
CA ASP A 393 17.86 34.33 -2.52
C ASP A 393 17.21 33.55 -1.35
N GLY A 394 15.94 33.17 -1.49
CA GLY A 394 15.29 32.23 -0.56
C GLY A 394 14.05 31.55 -1.15
N ASP A 395 13.56 30.50 -0.48
CA ASP A 395 12.31 29.82 -0.83
C ASP A 395 11.12 30.81 -0.78
N GLY A 396 10.59 31.14 -1.96
CA GLY A 396 9.51 32.10 -2.13
C GLY A 396 8.21 31.69 -1.41
N ALA A 397 8.01 30.39 -1.14
CA ALA A 397 6.83 29.92 -0.42
C ALA A 397 6.91 30.24 1.08
N THR A 398 8.05 29.97 1.72
CA THR A 398 8.28 30.26 3.15
C THR A 398 8.25 31.76 3.44
N THR A 399 8.84 32.55 2.54
CA THR A 399 8.83 34.03 2.66
C THR A 399 7.40 34.58 2.54
N ALA A 400 6.65 34.12 1.53
CA ALA A 400 5.26 34.55 1.33
C ALA A 400 4.34 34.11 2.48
N LEU A 401 4.55 32.92 3.06
CA LEU A 401 3.85 32.46 4.25
C LEU A 401 4.05 33.43 5.41
N THR A 402 5.31 33.75 5.73
CA THR A 402 5.66 34.67 6.83
C THR A 402 5.07 36.06 6.62
N TRP A 403 5.19 36.60 5.40
CA TRP A 403 4.61 37.88 5.01
C TRP A 403 3.08 37.92 5.14
N SER A 404 2.42 36.81 4.79
CA SER A 404 0.95 36.75 4.79
C SER A 404 0.33 36.84 6.19
N ASN A 405 1.12 36.70 7.27
CA ASN A 405 0.66 36.79 8.65
C ASN A 405 -0.09 38.11 8.97
N ASP A 406 0.28 39.21 8.30
CA ASP A 406 -0.36 40.52 8.49
C ASP A 406 -1.62 40.73 7.63
N ILE A 407 -1.97 39.76 6.78
CA ILE A 407 -3.13 39.80 5.89
C ILE A 407 -4.27 39.00 6.51
N ALA A 408 -5.51 39.47 6.36
CA ALA A 408 -6.69 38.75 6.81
C ALA A 408 -6.82 37.40 6.08
N GLU A 409 -7.07 36.32 6.82
CA GLU A 409 -7.20 34.95 6.27
C GLU A 409 -8.25 34.84 5.16
N GLU A 410 -9.31 35.63 5.27
CA GLU A 410 -10.42 35.66 4.33
C GLU A 410 -10.02 36.29 2.98
N GLU A 411 -9.10 37.25 2.99
CA GLU A 411 -8.56 37.85 1.77
C GLU A 411 -7.67 36.86 1.01
N ILE A 412 -6.84 36.11 1.75
CA ILE A 412 -6.00 35.03 1.19
C ILE A 412 -6.89 33.92 0.61
N ALA A 413 -7.92 33.50 1.35
CA ALA A 413 -8.85 32.48 0.91
C ALA A 413 -9.65 32.92 -0.32
N ALA A 414 -10.08 34.19 -0.37
CA ALA A 414 -10.75 34.75 -1.54
C ALA A 414 -9.84 34.75 -2.77
N ALA A 415 -8.57 35.15 -2.63
CA ALA A 415 -7.59 35.05 -3.72
C ALA A 415 -7.36 33.60 -4.15
N ALA A 416 -7.32 32.64 -3.22
CA ALA A 416 -7.16 31.22 -3.53
C ALA A 416 -8.34 30.64 -4.34
N VAL A 417 -9.58 31.12 -4.12
CA VAL A 417 -10.73 30.77 -4.97
C VAL A 417 -10.49 31.20 -6.42
N VAL A 418 -9.87 32.38 -6.63
CA VAL A 418 -9.52 32.84 -7.98
C VAL A 418 -8.47 31.94 -8.63
N VAL A 419 -7.42 31.58 -7.88
CA VAL A 419 -6.39 30.64 -8.35
C VAL A 419 -7.01 29.29 -8.73
N ARG A 420 -7.95 28.77 -7.93
CA ARG A 420 -8.68 27.53 -8.24
C ARG A 420 -9.44 27.62 -9.57
N HIS A 421 -10.13 28.72 -9.83
CA HIS A 421 -10.87 28.92 -11.08
C HIS A 421 -9.94 29.04 -12.29
N ILE A 422 -8.76 29.63 -12.12
CA ILE A 422 -7.72 29.68 -13.16
C ILE A 422 -7.18 28.26 -13.42
N ALA A 423 -6.90 27.50 -12.36
CA ALA A 423 -6.40 26.12 -12.45
C ALA A 423 -7.40 25.16 -13.13
N ASN A 424 -8.70 25.38 -12.91
CA ASN A 424 -9.79 24.58 -13.44
C ASN A 424 -10.46 25.21 -14.67
N ALA A 425 -9.81 26.20 -15.32
CA ALA A 425 -10.39 26.85 -16.48
C ALA A 425 -10.64 25.85 -17.63
N PRO A 426 -11.76 26.01 -18.38
CA PRO A 426 -12.08 25.13 -19.50
C PRO A 426 -10.92 25.05 -20.51
N GLY A 427 -10.67 23.84 -21.04
CA GLY A 427 -9.56 23.59 -21.97
C GLY A 427 -8.25 23.15 -21.30
N GLY A 428 -8.21 23.05 -19.97
CA GLY A 428 -7.16 22.32 -19.25
C GLY A 428 -5.76 22.89 -19.40
N ALA A 429 -5.61 24.22 -19.31
CA ALA A 429 -4.32 24.88 -19.50
C ALA A 429 -3.25 24.40 -18.51
N LEU A 430 -3.62 24.20 -17.24
CA LEU A 430 -2.72 23.66 -16.23
C LEU A 430 -2.25 22.25 -16.60
N GLN A 431 -3.17 21.39 -17.01
CA GLN A 431 -2.89 20.00 -17.37
C GLN A 431 -1.94 19.92 -18.57
N ARG A 432 -2.21 20.71 -19.61
CA ARG A 432 -1.32 20.79 -20.78
C ARG A 432 0.07 21.26 -20.40
N LEU A 433 0.18 22.27 -19.54
CA LEU A 433 1.48 22.78 -19.11
C LEU A 433 2.29 21.72 -18.34
N VAL A 434 1.64 20.96 -17.47
CA VAL A 434 2.28 19.81 -16.77
C VAL A 434 2.77 18.76 -17.75
N GLU A 435 2.02 18.47 -18.82
CA GLU A 435 2.37 17.47 -19.81
C GLU A 435 3.44 17.94 -20.80
N GLU A 436 3.34 19.18 -21.29
CA GLU A 436 4.24 19.77 -22.29
C GLU A 436 5.62 20.11 -21.71
N GLU A 437 5.68 20.57 -20.46
CA GLU A 437 6.93 20.97 -19.80
C GLU A 437 7.51 19.90 -18.86
N GLU A 438 6.80 18.79 -18.62
CA GLU A 438 7.18 17.73 -17.67
C GLU A 438 7.50 18.23 -16.24
N ILE A 439 6.80 19.29 -15.80
CA ILE A 439 6.98 19.92 -14.48
C ILE A 439 5.90 19.50 -13.48
N GLU A 440 6.13 19.79 -12.19
CA GLU A 440 5.13 19.47 -11.16
C GLU A 440 3.88 20.38 -11.25
N PRO A 441 2.69 19.88 -10.87
CA PRO A 441 1.45 20.66 -10.90
C PRO A 441 1.50 22.01 -10.20
N PHE A 442 2.22 22.09 -9.07
CA PHE A 442 2.37 23.35 -8.35
C PHE A 442 3.23 24.36 -9.12
N GLU A 443 4.33 23.92 -9.73
CA GLU A 443 5.19 24.78 -10.56
C GLU A 443 4.42 25.29 -11.79
N ALA A 444 3.68 24.40 -12.45
CA ALA A 444 2.79 24.77 -13.56
C ALA A 444 1.72 25.78 -13.13
N LEU A 445 1.15 25.61 -11.93
CA LEU A 445 0.17 26.56 -11.37
C LEU A 445 0.78 27.94 -11.15
N LEU A 446 2.01 28.01 -10.62
CA LEU A 446 2.72 29.28 -10.42
C LEU A 446 3.02 29.98 -11.75
N SER A 447 3.46 29.24 -12.76
CA SER A 447 3.71 29.77 -14.12
C SER A 447 2.41 30.28 -14.76
N LEU A 448 1.32 29.50 -14.67
CA LEU A 448 0.01 29.90 -15.18
C LEU A 448 -0.52 31.16 -14.48
N LEU A 449 -0.35 31.25 -13.16
CA LEU A 449 -0.79 32.40 -12.37
C LEU A 449 0.05 33.65 -12.65
N ALA A 450 1.36 33.50 -12.84
CA ALA A 450 2.24 34.61 -13.24
C ALA A 450 1.83 35.18 -14.60
N ASN A 451 1.59 34.31 -15.60
CA ASN A 451 1.10 34.73 -16.91
C ASN A 451 -0.28 35.42 -16.81
N ALA A 452 -1.17 34.93 -15.96
CA ALA A 452 -2.45 35.58 -15.71
C ALA A 452 -2.27 36.96 -15.06
N ALA A 453 -1.33 37.12 -14.12
CA ALA A 453 -1.08 38.41 -13.49
C ALA A 453 -0.52 39.47 -14.44
N ASP A 454 0.21 39.06 -15.48
CA ASP A 454 0.76 39.95 -16.50
C ASP A 454 -0.25 40.34 -17.60
N ASP A 455 -1.30 39.54 -17.81
CA ASP A 455 -2.38 39.86 -18.76
C ASP A 455 -3.47 40.73 -18.11
N PRO A 456 -3.66 41.99 -18.55
CA PRO A 456 -4.68 42.89 -18.00
C PRO A 456 -6.12 42.39 -18.18
N GLN A 457 -6.37 41.48 -19.13
CA GLN A 457 -7.71 40.93 -19.38
C GLN A 457 -8.02 39.66 -18.58
N SER A 458 -7.01 39.09 -17.91
CA SER A 458 -7.16 37.84 -17.17
C SER A 458 -8.16 37.97 -16.01
N LEU A 459 -8.64 36.82 -15.52
CA LEU A 459 -9.49 36.79 -14.33
C LEU A 459 -8.77 37.36 -13.10
N TRP A 460 -7.49 37.01 -12.90
CA TRP A 460 -6.68 37.51 -11.78
C TRP A 460 -6.56 39.03 -11.80
N SER A 461 -6.15 39.60 -12.94
CA SER A 461 -5.90 41.05 -13.07
C SER A 461 -7.16 41.89 -12.87
N ARG A 462 -8.31 41.43 -13.40
CA ARG A 462 -9.60 42.11 -13.19
C ARG A 462 -10.05 42.08 -11.72
N LEU A 463 -9.89 40.94 -11.04
CA LEU A 463 -10.22 40.81 -9.62
C LEU A 463 -9.27 41.59 -8.73
N ARG A 464 -7.97 41.57 -9.03
CA ARG A 464 -6.96 42.41 -8.36
C ARG A 464 -7.34 43.89 -8.43
N GLN A 465 -7.70 44.39 -9.61
CA GLN A 465 -8.12 45.78 -9.79
C GLN A 465 -9.38 46.12 -8.98
N ALA A 466 -10.39 45.24 -8.97
CA ALA A 466 -11.59 45.44 -8.16
C ALA A 466 -11.28 45.39 -6.64
N ALA A 467 -10.35 44.52 -6.22
CA ALA A 467 -9.94 44.35 -4.84
C ALA A 467 -9.25 45.59 -4.25
N GLU A 468 -8.64 46.45 -5.08
CA GLU A 468 -8.04 47.72 -4.62
C GLU A 468 -9.04 48.64 -3.89
N THR A 469 -10.33 48.54 -4.24
CA THR A 469 -11.38 49.41 -3.69
C THR A 469 -12.15 48.80 -2.52
N GLY A 470 -12.17 47.47 -2.40
CA GLY A 470 -13.07 46.78 -1.46
C GLY A 470 -12.61 45.41 -0.95
N GLY A 471 -11.39 44.97 -1.27
CA GLY A 471 -10.86 43.66 -0.90
C GLY A 471 -11.24 42.52 -1.85
N TRP A 472 -10.50 41.41 -1.77
CA TRP A 472 -10.65 40.22 -2.60
C TRP A 472 -12.00 39.54 -2.41
N ARG A 473 -12.52 39.47 -1.19
CA ARG A 473 -13.84 38.87 -0.94
C ARG A 473 -14.93 39.60 -1.73
N VAL A 474 -14.93 40.93 -1.67
CA VAL A 474 -15.92 41.76 -2.37
C VAL A 474 -15.75 41.61 -3.87
N ALA A 475 -14.51 41.60 -4.37
CA ALA A 475 -14.21 41.40 -5.78
C ALA A 475 -14.74 40.06 -6.30
N VAL A 476 -14.51 38.95 -5.58
CA VAL A 476 -15.02 37.61 -5.94
C VAL A 476 -16.54 37.61 -6.01
N VAL A 477 -17.24 38.16 -5.00
CA VAL A 477 -18.71 38.24 -5.00
C VAL A 477 -19.23 39.04 -6.20
N GLN A 478 -18.58 40.17 -6.52
CA GLN A 478 -19.02 41.06 -7.60
C GLN A 478 -18.77 40.49 -9.01
N ILE A 479 -17.64 39.82 -9.23
CA ILE A 479 -17.21 39.38 -10.56
C ILE A 479 -17.52 37.92 -10.83
N MET A 480 -17.38 37.05 -9.82
CA MET A 480 -17.55 35.59 -9.95
C MET A 480 -18.89 35.10 -9.38
N GLY A 481 -19.57 35.91 -8.57
CA GLY A 481 -20.89 35.60 -8.03
C GLY A 481 -20.88 34.87 -6.69
N ALA A 482 -22.08 34.56 -6.19
CA ALA A 482 -22.29 33.99 -4.86
C ALA A 482 -21.81 32.53 -4.74
N GLU A 483 -21.85 31.76 -5.82
CA GLU A 483 -21.43 30.37 -5.86
C GLU A 483 -19.92 30.24 -5.59
N ALA A 484 -19.09 30.94 -6.36
CA ALA A 484 -17.64 31.00 -6.13
C ALA A 484 -17.31 31.59 -4.74
N ALA A 485 -18.05 32.59 -4.28
CA ALA A 485 -17.84 33.17 -2.95
C ALA A 485 -18.13 32.19 -1.80
N SER A 486 -18.96 31.17 -2.01
CA SER A 486 -19.22 30.14 -1.01
C SER A 486 -17.99 29.26 -0.72
N GLU A 487 -17.05 29.17 -1.65
CA GLU A 487 -15.81 28.40 -1.52
C GLU A 487 -14.75 29.07 -0.61
N ILE A 488 -14.94 30.34 -0.26
CA ILE A 488 -14.00 31.09 0.60
C ILE A 488 -13.96 30.49 2.02
N GLY A 489 -15.13 30.12 2.56
CA GLY A 489 -15.26 29.60 3.92
C GLY A 489 -14.39 28.37 4.17
N PRO A 490 -14.52 27.30 3.35
CA PRO A 490 -13.71 26.09 3.48
C PRO A 490 -12.19 26.30 3.39
N LEU A 491 -11.73 27.29 2.63
CA LEU A 491 -10.29 27.56 2.44
C LEU A 491 -9.67 28.40 3.56
N ARG A 492 -10.49 29.15 4.32
CA ARG A 492 -10.01 30.09 5.33
C ARG A 492 -9.11 29.45 6.40
N ALA A 493 -9.45 28.26 6.88
CA ALA A 493 -8.69 27.57 7.92
C ALA A 493 -7.27 27.20 7.47
N LEU A 494 -7.04 27.08 6.17
CA LEU A 494 -5.75 26.70 5.59
C LEU A 494 -4.86 27.91 5.28
N SER A 495 -5.38 29.14 5.35
CA SER A 495 -4.66 30.38 4.95
C SER A 495 -3.34 30.61 5.71
N ARG A 496 -3.23 30.07 6.94
CA ARG A 496 -2.04 30.19 7.81
C ARG A 496 -1.10 29.00 7.75
N GLY A 497 -1.51 27.88 7.16
CA GLY A 497 -0.71 26.66 7.11
C GLY A 497 0.40 26.73 6.04
N PRO A 498 1.50 25.98 6.20
CA PRO A 498 2.46 25.77 5.11
C PRO A 498 1.82 25.03 3.93
N ARG A 499 2.44 25.11 2.76
CA ARG A 499 2.06 24.27 1.60
C ARG A 499 2.31 22.81 1.95
N ARG A 500 1.35 21.93 1.69
CA ARG A 500 1.60 20.49 1.67
C ARG A 500 2.08 20.08 0.28
N PRO A 501 3.22 19.38 0.16
CA PRO A 501 3.62 18.78 -1.11
C PRO A 501 2.65 17.67 -1.53
N LEU A 502 2.79 17.18 -2.75
CA LEU A 502 2.00 16.05 -3.24
C LEU A 502 2.24 14.81 -2.35
N PRO A 503 1.19 14.19 -1.80
CA PRO A 503 1.30 12.95 -1.05
C PRO A 503 1.86 11.81 -1.91
N VAL A 504 2.46 10.80 -1.27
CA VAL A 504 3.14 9.70 -1.94
C VAL A 504 2.53 8.35 -1.55
N LEU A 505 2.13 7.56 -2.55
CA LEU A 505 1.80 6.14 -2.39
C LEU A 505 3.04 5.30 -2.73
N HIS A 506 3.46 4.45 -1.80
CA HIS A 506 4.55 3.50 -1.97
C HIS A 506 3.97 2.09 -1.97
N VAL A 507 4.23 1.33 -3.02
CA VAL A 507 3.89 -0.09 -3.05
C VAL A 507 5.11 -0.90 -2.59
N LEU A 508 5.06 -1.34 -1.33
CA LEU A 508 6.10 -2.09 -0.63
C LEU A 508 5.76 -3.58 -0.57
N THR A 509 5.67 -4.21 -1.73
CA THR A 509 5.44 -5.65 -1.82
C THR A 509 6.21 -6.24 -2.99
N THR A 510 6.33 -7.56 -3.04
CA THR A 510 6.89 -8.25 -4.19
C THR A 510 5.78 -8.57 -5.16
N GLN A 511 5.83 -7.99 -6.36
CA GLN A 511 4.83 -8.20 -7.41
C GLN A 511 5.47 -8.27 -8.79
N SER A 512 4.68 -8.72 -9.76
CA SER A 512 5.11 -8.87 -11.14
C SER A 512 5.17 -7.53 -11.90
N ALA A 513 5.86 -7.55 -13.04
CA ALA A 513 6.02 -6.39 -13.90
C ALA A 513 4.68 -5.83 -14.38
N GLY A 514 4.49 -4.53 -14.24
CA GLY A 514 3.28 -3.79 -14.63
C GLY A 514 2.11 -3.92 -13.65
N MET A 515 2.24 -4.61 -12.51
CA MET A 515 1.15 -4.74 -11.54
C MET A 515 0.85 -3.43 -10.81
N THR A 516 1.88 -2.65 -10.42
CA THR A 516 1.68 -1.34 -9.79
C THR A 516 0.85 -0.42 -10.69
N GLN A 517 1.26 -0.31 -11.95
CA GLN A 517 0.65 0.59 -12.91
C GLN A 517 -0.69 0.06 -13.44
N GLY A 518 -0.80 -1.25 -13.68
CA GLY A 518 -1.98 -1.86 -14.31
C GLY A 518 -3.14 -2.13 -13.35
N TYR A 519 -2.86 -2.34 -12.06
CA TYR A 519 -3.88 -2.67 -11.06
C TYR A 519 -4.04 -1.55 -10.05
N ILE A 520 -3.07 -1.40 -9.15
CA ILE A 520 -3.16 -0.52 -7.98
C ILE A 520 -3.49 0.92 -8.43
N ARG A 521 -2.72 1.44 -9.38
CA ARG A 521 -2.95 2.77 -9.94
C ARG A 521 -4.36 2.89 -10.53
N THR A 522 -4.76 1.98 -11.41
CA THR A 522 -6.05 2.10 -12.10
C THR A 522 -7.24 1.98 -11.16
N TRP A 523 -7.20 1.06 -10.20
CA TRP A 523 -8.25 0.92 -9.20
C TRP A 523 -8.40 2.17 -8.35
N LEU A 524 -7.28 2.75 -7.93
CA LEU A 524 -7.28 3.96 -7.11
C LEU A 524 -7.76 5.17 -7.91
N GLU A 525 -7.20 5.42 -9.10
CA GLU A 525 -7.57 6.56 -9.95
C GLU A 525 -9.05 6.51 -10.35
N GLU A 526 -9.58 5.34 -10.73
CA GLU A 526 -11.00 5.17 -11.05
C GLU A 526 -11.88 5.44 -9.82
N SER A 527 -11.55 4.82 -8.68
CA SER A 527 -12.38 4.92 -7.48
C SER A 527 -12.40 6.32 -6.88
N MET A 528 -11.25 7.02 -6.91
CA MET A 528 -11.16 8.44 -6.55
C MET A 528 -11.95 9.32 -7.51
N THR A 529 -11.91 9.05 -8.81
CA THR A 529 -12.69 9.82 -9.80
C THR A 529 -14.19 9.67 -9.55
N LEU A 530 -14.66 8.43 -9.34
CA LEU A 530 -16.06 8.15 -8.99
C LEU A 530 -16.45 8.82 -7.68
N TYR A 531 -15.59 8.76 -6.65
CA TYR A 531 -15.81 9.47 -5.38
C TYR A 531 -15.92 10.98 -5.61
N ASN A 532 -15.02 11.55 -6.41
CA ASN A 532 -14.92 12.98 -6.59
C ASN A 532 -16.18 13.56 -7.24
N VAL A 533 -16.67 12.92 -8.31
CA VAL A 533 -17.91 13.30 -9.00
C VAL A 533 -19.12 13.18 -8.08
N VAL A 534 -19.27 12.05 -7.37
CA VAL A 534 -20.39 11.85 -6.43
C VAL A 534 -20.39 12.88 -5.30
N ALA A 535 -19.22 13.17 -4.74
CA ALA A 535 -19.08 14.11 -3.64
C ALA A 535 -19.40 15.54 -4.08
N GLU A 536 -18.94 15.95 -5.27
CA GLU A 536 -19.23 17.29 -5.82
C GLU A 536 -20.71 17.44 -6.20
N ALA A 537 -21.34 16.39 -6.72
CA ALA A 537 -22.77 16.37 -7.03
C ALA A 537 -23.69 16.23 -5.79
N GLY A 538 -23.13 16.04 -4.59
CA GLY A 538 -23.91 15.87 -3.35
C GLY A 538 -24.67 14.54 -3.26
N MET A 539 -24.22 13.50 -3.96
CA MET A 539 -24.95 12.22 -4.12
C MET A 539 -24.47 11.09 -3.18
N THR A 540 -23.63 11.39 -2.19
CA THR A 540 -23.07 10.38 -1.27
C THR A 540 -24.14 9.59 -0.51
N SER A 541 -25.24 10.24 -0.11
CA SER A 541 -26.37 9.60 0.57
C SER A 541 -27.12 8.64 -0.35
N GLU A 542 -27.26 8.97 -1.64
CA GLU A 542 -27.88 8.12 -2.63
C GLU A 542 -27.04 6.87 -2.92
N VAL A 543 -25.72 7.01 -3.01
CA VAL A 543 -24.79 5.87 -3.11
C VAL A 543 -24.92 4.94 -1.90
N SER A 544 -24.98 5.51 -0.69
CA SER A 544 -25.14 4.73 0.56
C SER A 544 -26.47 3.96 0.57
N ARG A 545 -27.56 4.61 0.17
CA ARG A 545 -28.89 3.96 0.00
C ARG A 545 -28.86 2.84 -1.03
N ARG A 546 -28.10 3.01 -2.12
CA ARG A 546 -27.94 1.99 -3.16
C ARG A 546 -27.19 0.76 -2.64
N GLN A 547 -26.12 0.95 -1.89
CA GLN A 547 -25.41 -0.16 -1.23
C GLN A 547 -26.31 -0.90 -0.24
N GLN A 548 -27.11 -0.17 0.53
CA GLN A 548 -28.07 -0.77 1.44
C GLN A 548 -29.07 -1.67 0.69
N ARG A 549 -29.62 -1.19 -0.44
CA ARG A 549 -30.47 -2.00 -1.32
C ARG A 549 -29.75 -3.26 -1.82
N PHE A 550 -28.47 -3.18 -2.16
CA PHE A 550 -27.69 -4.37 -2.56
C PHE A 550 -27.53 -5.38 -1.43
N ARG A 551 -27.27 -4.91 -0.19
CA ARG A 551 -27.16 -5.77 0.99
C ARG A 551 -28.47 -6.50 1.28
N GLU A 552 -29.58 -5.76 1.31
CA GLU A 552 -30.92 -6.33 1.49
C GLU A 552 -31.25 -7.35 0.40
N ARG A 553 -30.92 -7.04 -0.86
CA ARG A 553 -31.13 -7.94 -1.99
C ARG A 553 -30.34 -9.23 -1.82
N LEU A 554 -29.07 -9.14 -1.46
CA LEU A 554 -28.21 -10.31 -1.26
C LEU A 554 -28.66 -11.16 -0.07
N ALA A 555 -29.10 -10.54 1.03
CA ALA A 555 -29.66 -11.25 2.17
C ALA A 555 -30.94 -12.01 1.78
N ALA A 556 -31.88 -11.37 1.07
CA ALA A 556 -33.09 -12.01 0.58
C ALA A 556 -32.81 -13.16 -0.41
N LEU A 557 -31.87 -12.97 -1.33
CA LEU A 557 -31.43 -14.03 -2.26
C LEU A 557 -30.79 -15.20 -1.51
N GLY A 558 -29.88 -14.90 -0.58
CA GLY A 558 -29.21 -15.89 0.24
C GLY A 558 -30.20 -16.70 1.06
N ALA A 559 -31.13 -16.03 1.75
CA ALA A 559 -32.14 -16.69 2.56
C ALA A 559 -33.02 -17.62 1.72
N ARG A 560 -33.45 -17.16 0.54
CA ARG A 560 -34.22 -17.99 -0.40
C ARG A 560 -33.47 -19.25 -0.80
N ILE A 561 -32.21 -19.11 -1.24
CA ILE A 561 -31.40 -20.26 -1.70
C ILE A 561 -31.10 -21.24 -0.55
N VAL A 562 -30.80 -20.74 0.66
CA VAL A 562 -30.57 -21.56 1.85
C VAL A 562 -31.82 -22.35 2.24
N HIS A 563 -33.01 -21.74 2.16
CA HIS A 563 -34.28 -22.43 2.38
C HIS A 563 -34.57 -23.48 1.30
N GLU A 564 -34.38 -23.15 0.02
CA GLU A 564 -34.58 -24.09 -1.10
C GLU A 564 -33.62 -25.29 -1.00
N LEU A 565 -32.41 -25.09 -0.49
CA LEU A 565 -31.45 -26.15 -0.20
C LEU A 565 -31.73 -26.92 1.09
N GLY A 566 -32.61 -26.44 1.97
CA GLY A 566 -32.91 -27.09 3.25
C GLY A 566 -31.76 -27.04 4.28
N ILE A 567 -30.85 -26.07 4.17
CA ILE A 567 -29.66 -25.95 5.04
C ILE A 567 -29.75 -24.77 6.04
N TRP A 568 -30.97 -24.35 6.40
CA TRP A 568 -31.20 -23.21 7.30
C TRP A 568 -30.54 -23.38 8.69
N VAL A 569 -30.38 -24.62 9.15
CA VAL A 569 -29.70 -24.93 10.42
C VAL A 569 -28.27 -24.35 10.45
N GLU A 570 -27.56 -24.29 9.31
CA GLU A 570 -26.23 -23.67 9.24
C GLU A 570 -26.28 -22.16 9.55
N VAL A 571 -27.37 -21.47 9.18
CA VAL A 571 -27.57 -20.04 9.50
C VAL A 571 -27.83 -19.88 11.00
N GLU A 572 -28.67 -20.73 11.59
CA GLU A 572 -28.97 -20.71 13.04
C GLU A 572 -27.71 -20.99 13.88
N GLU A 573 -26.89 -21.97 13.47
CA GLU A 573 -25.61 -22.29 14.11
C GLU A 573 -24.65 -21.10 14.04
N VAL A 574 -24.45 -20.51 12.86
CA VAL A 574 -23.56 -19.35 12.69
C VAL A 574 -24.06 -18.12 13.46
N ALA A 575 -25.37 -17.87 13.48
CA ALA A 575 -25.97 -16.76 14.23
C ALA A 575 -25.71 -16.90 15.74
N ALA A 576 -25.86 -18.12 16.27
CA ALA A 576 -25.62 -18.42 17.68
C ALA A 576 -24.13 -18.39 18.05
N GLU A 577 -23.26 -18.96 17.22
CA GLU A 577 -21.81 -19.03 17.47
C GLU A 577 -21.10 -17.68 17.37
N GLU A 578 -21.46 -16.85 16.38
CA GLU A 578 -20.81 -15.57 16.11
C GLU A 578 -21.56 -14.35 16.68
N GLU A 579 -22.70 -14.57 17.36
CA GLU A 579 -23.60 -13.53 17.90
C GLU A 579 -24.03 -12.53 16.81
N LEU A 580 -24.50 -13.06 15.68
CA LEU A 580 -24.88 -12.28 14.49
C LEU A 580 -26.40 -12.20 14.33
N GLU A 581 -26.87 -11.07 13.81
CA GLU A 581 -28.24 -10.94 13.28
C GLU A 581 -28.45 -11.89 12.09
N GLU A 582 -29.70 -12.29 11.85
CA GLU A 582 -30.07 -13.30 10.83
C GLU A 582 -29.50 -12.97 9.44
N ASP A 583 -29.69 -11.74 8.95
CA ASP A 583 -29.15 -11.30 7.65
C ASP A 583 -27.61 -11.42 7.56
N ALA A 584 -26.92 -11.14 8.67
CA ALA A 584 -25.46 -11.24 8.74
C ALA A 584 -25.01 -12.72 8.77
N ALA A 585 -25.76 -13.59 9.45
CA ALA A 585 -25.54 -15.03 9.44
C ALA A 585 -25.80 -15.64 8.04
N VAL A 586 -26.86 -15.22 7.35
CA VAL A 586 -27.13 -15.59 5.94
C VAL A 586 -25.95 -15.19 5.05
N ALA A 587 -25.50 -13.93 5.14
CA ALA A 587 -24.34 -13.47 4.37
C ALA A 587 -23.06 -14.27 4.69
N ARG A 588 -22.90 -14.72 5.93
CA ARG A 588 -21.77 -15.56 6.37
C ARG A 588 -21.83 -16.96 5.76
N VAL A 589 -23.00 -17.58 5.71
CA VAL A 589 -23.23 -18.88 5.04
C VAL A 589 -23.00 -18.76 3.53
N VAL A 590 -23.57 -17.74 2.89
CA VAL A 590 -23.30 -17.44 1.47
C VAL A 590 -21.79 -17.29 1.26
N GLY A 591 -21.06 -16.59 2.13
CA GLY A 591 -19.62 -16.42 2.01
C GLY A 591 -18.77 -17.70 2.15
N ARG A 592 -19.30 -18.76 2.78
CA ARG A 592 -18.59 -20.02 3.07
C ARG A 592 -18.99 -21.19 2.15
N ASN A 593 -20.21 -21.18 1.60
CA ASN A 593 -20.75 -22.30 0.82
C ASN A 593 -20.77 -21.99 -0.69
N HIS A 594 -19.94 -22.67 -1.47
CA HIS A 594 -19.79 -22.42 -2.91
C HIS A 594 -21.09 -22.66 -3.71
N SER A 595 -21.83 -23.72 -3.41
CA SER A 595 -23.10 -24.03 -4.10
C SER A 595 -24.15 -22.94 -3.84
N VAL A 596 -24.20 -22.39 -2.62
CA VAL A 596 -25.07 -21.25 -2.32
C VAL A 596 -24.62 -20.01 -3.11
N GLN A 597 -23.31 -19.75 -3.21
CA GLN A 597 -22.80 -18.60 -3.98
C GLN A 597 -23.18 -18.67 -5.45
N GLU A 598 -23.03 -19.83 -6.08
CA GLU A 598 -23.36 -20.03 -7.48
C GLU A 598 -24.83 -19.75 -7.75
N GLU A 599 -25.73 -20.31 -6.93
CA GLU A 599 -27.17 -20.16 -7.13
C GLU A 599 -27.69 -18.77 -6.78
N VAL A 600 -27.14 -18.13 -5.74
CA VAL A 600 -27.40 -16.70 -5.46
C VAL A 600 -26.98 -15.83 -6.64
N ALA A 601 -25.83 -16.14 -7.26
CA ALA A 601 -25.32 -15.41 -8.40
C ALA A 601 -26.16 -15.61 -9.67
N VAL A 602 -26.63 -16.85 -9.93
CA VAL A 602 -27.54 -17.16 -11.05
C VAL A 602 -28.87 -16.44 -10.90
N LEU A 603 -29.54 -16.61 -9.75
CA LEU A 603 -30.83 -15.97 -9.51
C LEU A 603 -30.70 -14.44 -9.50
N GLY A 604 -29.65 -13.92 -8.86
CA GLY A 604 -29.37 -12.49 -8.85
C GLY A 604 -29.17 -11.90 -10.25
N ALA A 605 -28.37 -12.54 -11.10
CA ALA A 605 -28.13 -12.11 -12.48
C ALA A 605 -29.39 -12.24 -13.35
N LEU A 606 -30.20 -13.29 -13.14
CA LEU A 606 -31.48 -13.46 -13.81
C LEU A 606 -32.46 -12.34 -13.47
N LEU A 607 -32.53 -11.96 -12.19
CA LEU A 607 -33.40 -10.88 -11.74
C LEU A 607 -32.92 -9.51 -12.21
N GLU A 608 -31.61 -9.27 -12.32
CA GLU A 608 -31.06 -8.07 -12.97
C GLU A 608 -31.60 -7.95 -14.42
N LEU A 609 -31.52 -9.02 -15.22
CA LEU A 609 -32.10 -9.04 -16.57
C LEU A 609 -33.63 -8.88 -16.57
N SER A 610 -34.31 -9.44 -15.56
CA SER A 610 -35.76 -9.27 -15.41
C SER A 610 -36.13 -7.81 -15.16
N GLU A 611 -35.39 -7.12 -14.29
CA GLU A 611 -35.62 -5.71 -13.98
C GLU A 611 -35.35 -4.81 -15.19
N GLU A 612 -34.31 -5.14 -15.97
CA GLU A 612 -34.05 -4.44 -17.23
C GLU A 612 -35.15 -4.68 -18.30
N ARG A 613 -36.02 -5.69 -18.14
CA ARG A 613 -37.15 -6.01 -19.04
C ARG A 613 -38.48 -5.42 -18.54
N SER A 614 -38.72 -5.53 -17.23
CA SER A 614 -40.04 -5.32 -16.61
C SER A 614 -40.09 -4.13 -15.64
N GLY A 615 -38.94 -3.50 -15.35
CA GLY A 615 -38.82 -2.42 -14.38
C GLY A 615 -38.23 -2.88 -13.05
N ALA A 616 -37.81 -1.94 -12.21
CA ALA A 616 -37.16 -2.23 -10.93
C ALA A 616 -38.10 -2.95 -9.96
N ARG A 617 -37.58 -3.94 -9.25
CA ARG A 617 -38.27 -4.69 -8.19
C ARG A 617 -37.84 -4.20 -6.80
N ALA A 618 -38.64 -4.53 -5.78
CA ALA A 618 -38.24 -4.29 -4.39
C ALA A 618 -37.02 -5.16 -4.02
N SER A 619 -36.23 -4.75 -3.01
CA SER A 619 -35.01 -5.49 -2.62
C SER A 619 -35.32 -6.91 -2.14
N ASP A 620 -36.44 -7.10 -1.46
CA ASP A 620 -36.97 -8.36 -0.95
C ASP A 620 -37.73 -9.20 -1.98
N ASP A 621 -38.13 -8.62 -3.12
CA ASP A 621 -38.82 -9.34 -4.20
C ASP A 621 -37.84 -10.20 -5.02
N VAL A 622 -37.48 -11.33 -4.45
CA VAL A 622 -36.58 -12.32 -5.05
C VAL A 622 -37.32 -13.43 -5.79
N ALA A 623 -38.61 -13.24 -6.12
CA ALA A 623 -39.42 -14.25 -6.79
C ALA A 623 -38.95 -14.53 -8.22
N ASP A 624 -39.06 -15.79 -8.65
CA ASP A 624 -38.70 -16.19 -10.02
C ASP A 624 -39.53 -15.42 -11.07
N PRO A 625 -38.97 -15.13 -12.25
CA PRO A 625 -39.77 -14.61 -13.35
C PRO A 625 -40.86 -15.61 -13.80
N ASP A 626 -42.01 -15.09 -14.24
CA ASP A 626 -43.17 -15.89 -14.66
C ASP A 626 -42.82 -16.90 -15.77
N GLU A 627 -41.87 -16.55 -16.65
CA GLU A 627 -41.40 -17.41 -17.74
C GLU A 627 -40.65 -18.66 -17.28
N LEU A 628 -40.20 -18.72 -16.02
CA LEU A 628 -39.49 -19.88 -15.49
C LEU A 628 -40.39 -21.14 -15.49
N ALA A 629 -41.67 -20.98 -15.14
CA ALA A 629 -42.62 -22.10 -15.13
C ALA A 629 -42.81 -22.70 -16.53
N ALA A 630 -42.81 -21.85 -17.57
CA ALA A 630 -42.86 -22.30 -18.95
C ALA A 630 -41.60 -23.10 -19.32
N ILE A 631 -40.41 -22.61 -18.97
CA ILE A 631 -39.14 -23.31 -19.23
C ILE A 631 -39.06 -24.67 -18.53
N ILE A 632 -39.52 -24.76 -17.28
CA ILE A 632 -39.57 -26.02 -16.54
C ILE A 632 -40.48 -27.02 -17.28
N SER A 633 -41.62 -26.57 -17.82
CA SER A 633 -42.55 -27.43 -18.54
C SER A 633 -42.09 -27.83 -19.96
N GLU A 634 -41.18 -27.06 -20.56
CA GLU A 634 -40.74 -27.23 -21.96
C GLU A 634 -39.75 -28.39 -22.16
N SER A 635 -39.07 -28.85 -21.09
CA SER A 635 -37.90 -29.73 -21.24
C SER A 635 -37.79 -30.78 -20.14
N SER A 636 -37.92 -32.06 -20.50
CA SER A 636 -37.63 -33.18 -19.59
C SER A 636 -36.14 -33.26 -19.23
N LYS A 637 -35.27 -32.61 -20.01
CA LYS A 637 -33.81 -32.56 -19.82
C LYS A 637 -33.41 -32.07 -18.41
N TRP A 638 -34.10 -31.07 -17.88
CA TRP A 638 -33.78 -30.51 -16.56
C TRP A 638 -34.05 -31.52 -15.45
N ARG A 639 -35.08 -32.35 -15.61
CA ARG A 639 -35.42 -33.42 -14.66
C ARG A 639 -34.35 -34.49 -14.66
N ASP A 640 -33.86 -34.88 -15.84
CA ASP A 640 -32.81 -35.88 -15.99
C ASP A 640 -31.49 -35.40 -15.36
N GLU A 641 -31.06 -34.16 -15.65
CA GLU A 641 -29.83 -33.58 -15.06
C GLU A 641 -29.97 -33.31 -13.55
N ALA A 642 -31.17 -32.95 -13.07
CA ALA A 642 -31.43 -32.75 -11.65
C ALA A 642 -31.33 -34.07 -10.87
N LEU A 643 -31.81 -35.19 -11.43
CA LEU A 643 -31.69 -36.51 -10.79
C LEU A 643 -30.23 -36.88 -10.50
N ASP A 644 -29.32 -36.56 -11.41
CA ASP A 644 -27.88 -36.79 -11.19
C ASP A 644 -27.36 -35.97 -10.00
N ARG A 645 -27.79 -34.70 -9.86
CA ARG A 645 -27.43 -33.86 -8.70
C ARG A 645 -28.02 -34.38 -7.38
N VAL A 646 -29.27 -34.88 -7.39
CA VAL A 646 -29.89 -35.52 -6.20
C VAL A 646 -29.07 -36.73 -5.76
N VAL A 647 -28.64 -37.58 -6.71
CA VAL A 647 -27.79 -38.75 -6.44
C VAL A 647 -26.43 -38.33 -5.88
N GLN A 648 -25.80 -37.29 -6.44
CA GLN A 648 -24.52 -36.78 -5.95
C GLN A 648 -24.62 -36.24 -4.52
N ARG A 649 -25.66 -35.44 -4.21
CA ARG A 649 -25.88 -34.84 -2.89
C ARG A 649 -26.09 -35.89 -1.80
N ASN A 650 -26.94 -36.89 -2.07
CA ASN A 650 -27.36 -37.88 -1.08
C ASN A 650 -26.42 -39.11 -1.01
N GLY A 651 -25.50 -39.22 -1.97
CA GLY A 651 -24.36 -40.12 -1.93
C GLY A 651 -24.73 -41.60 -1.74
N ARG A 652 -24.04 -42.29 -0.83
CA ARG A 652 -24.15 -43.75 -0.64
C ARG A 652 -25.51 -44.19 -0.12
N VAL A 653 -26.23 -43.34 0.61
CA VAL A 653 -27.53 -43.68 1.22
C VAL A 653 -28.55 -43.91 0.11
N LEU A 654 -28.73 -42.92 -0.77
CA LEU A 654 -29.63 -43.03 -1.92
C LEU A 654 -29.19 -44.14 -2.89
N GLN A 655 -27.89 -44.35 -3.09
CA GLN A 655 -27.41 -45.47 -3.91
C GLN A 655 -27.83 -46.85 -3.35
N GLN A 656 -27.91 -46.97 -2.02
CA GLN A 656 -28.36 -48.19 -1.37
C GLN A 656 -29.88 -48.36 -1.51
N ASP A 657 -30.65 -47.28 -1.35
CA ASP A 657 -32.10 -47.31 -1.56
C ASP A 657 -32.47 -47.67 -3.01
N ILE A 658 -31.70 -47.19 -3.99
CA ILE A 658 -31.81 -47.57 -5.41
C ILE A 658 -31.49 -49.05 -5.61
N ALA A 659 -30.46 -49.57 -4.95
CA ALA A 659 -30.12 -50.99 -5.02
C ALA A 659 -31.23 -51.86 -4.41
N ASP A 660 -31.79 -51.45 -3.28
CA ASP A 660 -32.87 -52.15 -2.58
C ASP A 660 -34.17 -52.14 -3.41
N ALA A 661 -34.50 -51.02 -4.05
CA ALA A 661 -35.64 -50.94 -4.98
C ALA A 661 -35.49 -51.90 -6.18
N ARG A 662 -34.28 -52.04 -6.72
CA ARG A 662 -33.98 -52.98 -7.82
C ARG A 662 -33.92 -54.44 -7.36
N LEU A 663 -33.60 -54.70 -6.09
CA LEU A 663 -33.73 -56.03 -5.50
C LEU A 663 -35.20 -56.42 -5.34
N ALA A 664 -36.06 -55.46 -4.98
CA ALA A 664 -37.51 -55.65 -4.84
C ALA A 664 -38.22 -55.82 -6.19
N ASP A 665 -37.81 -55.10 -7.23
CA ASP A 665 -38.27 -55.27 -8.61
C ASP A 665 -37.08 -55.34 -9.60
N PRO A 666 -36.59 -56.55 -9.92
CA PRO A 666 -35.47 -56.75 -10.83
C PRO A 666 -35.72 -56.31 -12.28
N SER A 667 -36.97 -55.96 -12.65
CA SER A 667 -37.30 -55.51 -14.00
C SER A 667 -36.99 -54.01 -14.23
N LEU A 668 -36.70 -53.26 -13.17
CA LEU A 668 -36.38 -51.83 -13.24
C LEU A 668 -34.95 -51.58 -13.77
N SER A 669 -34.85 -50.67 -14.76
CA SER A 669 -33.58 -50.08 -15.16
C SER A 669 -33.04 -49.16 -14.05
N ILE A 670 -31.74 -48.86 -14.06
CA ILE A 670 -31.14 -47.94 -13.07
C ILE A 670 -31.86 -46.57 -13.08
N PRO A 671 -32.07 -45.90 -14.23
CA PRO A 671 -32.78 -44.61 -14.24
C PRO A 671 -34.23 -44.71 -13.73
N ALA A 672 -34.94 -45.79 -14.05
CA ALA A 672 -36.32 -45.99 -13.60
C ALA A 672 -36.40 -46.23 -12.09
N ALA A 673 -35.46 -47.00 -11.52
CA ALA A 673 -35.37 -47.21 -10.09
C ALA A 673 -34.95 -45.93 -9.35
N THR A 674 -34.00 -45.16 -9.89
CA THR A 674 -33.62 -43.85 -9.35
C THR A 674 -34.83 -42.92 -9.29
N LEU A 675 -35.56 -42.77 -10.39
CA LEU A 675 -36.74 -41.91 -10.44
C LEU A 675 -37.80 -42.37 -9.44
N GLN A 676 -38.07 -43.68 -9.35
CA GLN A 676 -39.06 -44.23 -8.42
C GLN A 676 -38.70 -43.99 -6.96
N VAL A 677 -37.42 -44.13 -6.59
CA VAL A 677 -36.95 -43.91 -5.21
C VAL A 677 -36.99 -42.42 -4.88
N VAL A 678 -36.54 -41.56 -5.79
CA VAL A 678 -36.53 -40.11 -5.60
C VAL A 678 -37.93 -39.53 -5.50
N GLU A 679 -38.87 -39.96 -6.35
CA GLU A 679 -40.28 -39.51 -6.27
C GLU A 679 -41.06 -40.15 -5.10
N GLY A 680 -40.56 -41.28 -4.58
CA GLY A 680 -41.19 -42.02 -3.49
C GLY A 680 -40.85 -41.50 -2.10
N ASP A 681 -39.80 -40.70 -1.97
CA ASP A 681 -39.34 -40.10 -0.70
C ASP A 681 -39.53 -38.57 -0.74
N GLU A 682 -40.08 -38.01 0.34
CA GLU A 682 -40.40 -36.58 0.41
C GLU A 682 -39.15 -35.69 0.35
N LEU A 683 -38.05 -36.11 0.99
CA LEU A 683 -36.80 -35.33 1.01
C LEU A 683 -36.11 -35.37 -0.36
N TYR A 684 -36.04 -36.55 -0.99
CA TYR A 684 -35.45 -36.67 -2.32
C TYR A 684 -36.28 -35.97 -3.41
N SER A 685 -37.61 -36.03 -3.30
CA SER A 685 -38.49 -35.31 -4.23
C SER A 685 -38.34 -33.79 -4.09
N GLN A 686 -38.15 -33.29 -2.86
CA GLN A 686 -37.88 -31.87 -2.63
C GLN A 686 -36.52 -31.43 -3.21
N ASP A 687 -35.47 -32.23 -3.02
CA ASP A 687 -34.16 -32.00 -3.67
C ASP A 687 -34.28 -31.97 -5.20
N LEU A 688 -35.08 -32.88 -5.78
CA LEU A 688 -35.32 -32.92 -7.22
C LEU A 688 -35.99 -31.63 -7.72
N GLU A 689 -37.01 -31.14 -7.03
CA GLU A 689 -37.68 -29.88 -7.37
C GLU A 689 -36.74 -28.68 -7.28
N THR A 690 -35.94 -28.60 -6.22
CA THR A 690 -34.92 -27.55 -6.04
C THR A 690 -33.91 -27.53 -7.18
N PHE A 691 -33.32 -28.68 -7.52
CA PHE A 691 -32.31 -28.76 -8.58
C PHE A 691 -32.90 -28.52 -9.98
N VAL A 692 -34.14 -28.94 -10.25
CA VAL A 692 -34.85 -28.55 -11.48
C VAL A 692 -35.00 -27.04 -11.56
N GLY A 693 -35.36 -26.37 -10.46
CA GLY A 693 -35.45 -24.92 -10.38
C GLY A 693 -34.12 -24.23 -10.70
N PHE A 694 -33.01 -24.69 -10.10
CA PHE A 694 -31.67 -24.15 -10.33
C PHE A 694 -31.23 -24.27 -11.80
N LEU A 695 -31.38 -25.45 -12.40
CA LEU A 695 -31.05 -25.67 -13.81
C LEU A 695 -31.93 -24.83 -14.74
N ALA A 696 -33.21 -24.72 -14.44
CA ALA A 696 -34.13 -23.88 -15.22
C ALA A 696 -33.78 -22.39 -15.13
N ARG A 697 -33.37 -21.89 -13.95
CA ARG A 697 -32.90 -20.50 -13.78
C ARG A 697 -31.65 -20.23 -14.60
N ALA A 698 -30.68 -21.14 -14.58
CA ALA A 698 -29.47 -21.03 -15.39
C ALA A 698 -29.80 -21.01 -16.91
N GLY A 699 -30.67 -21.92 -17.37
CA GLY A 699 -31.11 -21.95 -18.76
C GLY A 699 -31.91 -20.72 -19.18
N LEU A 700 -32.74 -20.16 -18.29
CA LEU A 700 -33.46 -18.91 -18.54
C LEU A 700 -32.49 -17.71 -18.63
N LEU A 701 -31.51 -17.65 -17.72
CA LEU A 701 -30.46 -16.63 -17.72
C LEU A 701 -29.67 -16.66 -19.04
N GLU A 702 -29.24 -17.84 -19.49
CA GLU A 702 -28.55 -18.01 -20.77
C GLU A 702 -29.39 -17.51 -21.95
N ARG A 703 -30.65 -17.96 -22.03
CA ARG A 703 -31.59 -17.55 -23.08
C ARG A 703 -31.77 -16.02 -23.11
N TRP A 704 -32.00 -15.41 -21.95
CA TRP A 704 -32.24 -13.97 -21.86
C TRP A 704 -31.00 -13.12 -22.09
N ALA A 705 -29.83 -13.60 -21.72
CA ALA A 705 -28.57 -12.94 -22.00
C ALA A 705 -28.25 -12.98 -23.50
N GLU A 706 -28.44 -14.15 -24.15
CA GLU A 706 -28.25 -14.32 -25.59
C GLU A 706 -29.15 -13.38 -26.40
N GLU A 707 -30.43 -13.27 -26.04
CA GLU A 707 -31.39 -12.33 -26.65
C GLU A 707 -30.92 -10.86 -26.61
N ARG A 708 -30.08 -10.49 -25.64
CA ARG A 708 -29.54 -9.13 -25.46
C ARG A 708 -28.10 -8.98 -25.92
N GLY A 709 -27.45 -10.05 -26.40
CA GLY A 709 -26.03 -10.06 -26.71
C GLY A 709 -25.14 -9.85 -25.48
N ALA A 710 -25.61 -10.23 -24.30
CA ALA A 710 -24.86 -10.18 -23.04
C ALA A 710 -24.23 -11.53 -22.72
N ASP A 711 -23.14 -11.53 -21.95
CA ASP A 711 -22.48 -12.75 -21.49
C ASP A 711 -23.12 -13.24 -20.17
N ALA A 712 -23.91 -14.32 -20.23
CA ALA A 712 -24.55 -14.94 -19.07
C ALA A 712 -23.53 -15.43 -18.03
N GLU A 713 -22.42 -15.98 -18.51
CA GLU A 713 -21.35 -16.53 -17.67
C GLU A 713 -20.66 -15.41 -16.89
N ASP A 714 -20.31 -14.32 -17.57
CA ASP A 714 -19.68 -13.17 -16.93
C ASP A 714 -20.62 -12.53 -15.90
N ARG A 715 -21.92 -12.41 -16.22
CA ARG A 715 -22.93 -11.84 -15.30
C ARG A 715 -23.06 -12.66 -14.02
N ARG A 716 -23.15 -14.00 -14.12
CA ARG A 716 -23.21 -14.86 -12.92
C ARG A 716 -21.88 -14.84 -12.16
N LYS A 717 -20.73 -15.08 -12.81
CA LYS A 717 -19.43 -15.14 -12.12
C LYS A 717 -19.07 -13.86 -11.38
N ASN A 718 -19.48 -12.70 -11.89
CA ASN A 718 -19.18 -11.41 -11.28
C ASN A 718 -20.32 -10.83 -10.43
N TYR A 719 -21.46 -11.52 -10.28
CA TYR A 719 -22.61 -10.97 -9.55
C TYR A 719 -22.25 -10.62 -8.10
N LEU A 720 -21.77 -11.60 -7.34
CA LEU A 720 -21.34 -11.39 -5.96
C LEU A 720 -20.20 -10.37 -5.88
N ARG A 721 -19.22 -10.44 -6.80
CA ARG A 721 -18.14 -9.44 -6.86
C ARG A 721 -18.68 -8.00 -6.99
N ARG A 722 -19.66 -7.76 -7.87
CA ARG A 722 -20.22 -6.41 -8.11
C ARG A 722 -21.07 -5.91 -6.94
N TYR A 723 -21.91 -6.77 -6.38
CA TYR A 723 -22.97 -6.34 -5.47
C TYR A 723 -22.63 -6.57 -3.98
N SER A 724 -21.66 -7.43 -3.66
CA SER A 724 -21.12 -7.58 -2.30
C SER A 724 -19.79 -6.85 -2.17
N ARG A 725 -18.71 -7.42 -2.74
CA ARG A 725 -17.32 -6.93 -2.53
C ARG A 725 -17.10 -5.53 -3.06
N LEU A 726 -17.60 -5.22 -4.27
CA LEU A 726 -17.44 -3.91 -4.91
C LEU A 726 -18.71 -3.06 -4.84
N SER A 727 -19.50 -3.21 -3.77
CA SER A 727 -20.82 -2.60 -3.66
C SER A 727 -20.81 -1.07 -3.81
N LYS A 728 -19.85 -0.34 -3.21
CA LYS A 728 -19.78 1.12 -3.34
C LYS A 728 -19.27 1.54 -4.70
N THR A 729 -18.27 0.88 -5.28
CA THR A 729 -17.86 1.16 -6.67
C THR A 729 -19.02 0.96 -7.65
N THR A 730 -19.74 -0.17 -7.55
CA THR A 730 -20.91 -0.47 -8.38
C THR A 730 -22.02 0.56 -8.18
N ALA A 731 -22.35 0.91 -6.94
CA ALA A 731 -23.35 1.93 -6.63
C ALA A 731 -23.00 3.29 -7.25
N ARG A 732 -21.74 3.75 -7.14
CA ARG A 732 -21.30 5.00 -7.76
C ARG A 732 -21.46 4.98 -9.27
N LYS A 733 -21.05 3.89 -9.93
CA LYS A 733 -21.21 3.74 -11.39
C LYS A 733 -22.67 3.83 -11.80
N GLN A 734 -23.58 3.15 -11.10
CA GLN A 734 -25.01 3.21 -11.39
C GLN A 734 -25.59 4.61 -11.18
N VAL A 735 -25.28 5.27 -10.07
CA VAL A 735 -25.75 6.64 -9.76
C VAL A 735 -25.26 7.64 -10.81
N LEU A 736 -23.99 7.57 -11.22
CA LEU A 736 -23.46 8.43 -12.27
C LEU A 736 -24.17 8.23 -13.60
N LEU A 737 -24.41 6.98 -14.00
CA LEU A 737 -25.11 6.67 -15.25
C LEU A 737 -26.56 7.16 -15.24
N GLU A 738 -27.28 6.97 -14.14
CA GLU A 738 -28.67 7.41 -13.98
C GLU A 738 -28.83 8.93 -14.06
N HIS A 739 -27.87 9.68 -13.51
CA HIS A 739 -27.88 11.15 -13.52
C HIS A 739 -27.13 11.78 -14.72
N GLY A 740 -26.60 10.97 -15.64
CA GLY A 740 -25.88 11.48 -16.82
C GLY A 740 -24.51 12.10 -16.51
N LEU A 741 -23.92 11.78 -15.36
CA LEU A 741 -22.67 12.37 -14.85
C LEU A 741 -21.40 11.62 -15.31
N GLN A 742 -21.52 10.63 -16.18
CA GLN A 742 -20.37 9.89 -16.70
C GLN A 742 -19.34 10.80 -17.41
N VAL A 743 -19.78 11.91 -18.02
CA VAL A 743 -18.88 12.86 -18.68
C VAL A 743 -18.03 13.63 -17.67
N GLU A 744 -18.56 13.91 -16.47
CA GLU A 744 -17.81 14.58 -15.40
C GLU A 744 -16.59 13.76 -14.94
N SER A 745 -16.60 12.43 -15.15
CA SER A 745 -15.44 11.58 -14.85
C SER A 745 -14.23 11.83 -15.78
N LEU A 746 -14.45 12.50 -16.90
CA LEU A 746 -13.39 12.89 -17.85
C LEU A 746 -12.81 14.26 -17.51
N GLU A 747 -13.46 15.05 -16.66
CA GLU A 747 -13.02 16.38 -16.28
C GLU A 747 -11.76 16.33 -15.40
N PRO A 748 -10.69 17.08 -15.73
CA PRO A 748 -9.44 17.05 -14.98
C PRO A 748 -9.55 17.41 -13.49
N ARG A 749 -10.59 18.16 -13.11
CA ARG A 749 -10.85 18.50 -11.69
C ARG A 749 -11.28 17.30 -10.85
N HIS A 750 -11.84 16.26 -11.46
CA HIS A 750 -12.28 15.03 -10.78
C HIS A 750 -11.28 13.89 -10.93
N ARG A 751 -10.52 13.88 -12.03
CA ARG A 751 -9.56 12.82 -12.34
C ARG A 751 -8.24 13.07 -11.63
N TYR A 752 -8.01 12.38 -10.52
CA TYR A 752 -6.73 12.45 -9.81
C TYR A 752 -5.85 11.29 -10.23
N GLY A 753 -4.68 11.60 -10.77
CA GLY A 753 -3.73 10.63 -11.30
C GLY A 753 -2.36 10.67 -10.61
N ALA A 754 -1.56 9.64 -10.85
CA ALA A 754 -0.16 9.57 -10.41
C ALA A 754 0.82 10.28 -11.36
N VAL A 755 0.41 10.52 -12.61
CA VAL A 755 1.23 11.08 -13.71
C VAL A 755 0.39 11.94 -14.64
N GLY A 756 1.05 12.69 -15.52
CA GLY A 756 0.40 13.54 -16.54
C GLY A 756 -0.32 14.75 -15.97
N GLY A 757 -1.16 15.42 -16.76
CA GLY A 757 -1.80 16.67 -16.36
C GLY A 757 -2.77 16.53 -15.17
N SER A 758 -3.29 15.32 -14.97
CA SER A 758 -4.15 14.96 -13.84
C SER A 758 -3.37 14.63 -12.56
N LYS A 759 -2.04 14.77 -12.55
CA LYS A 759 -1.20 14.38 -11.41
C LYS A 759 -1.60 15.10 -10.12
N ARG A 760 -1.86 14.32 -9.06
CA ARG A 760 -2.21 14.80 -7.70
C ARG A 760 -1.51 14.04 -6.58
N PHE A 761 -0.72 13.02 -6.90
CA PHE A 761 0.11 12.28 -5.95
C PHE A 761 1.30 11.67 -6.67
N HIS A 762 2.34 11.31 -5.92
CA HIS A 762 3.45 10.49 -6.43
C HIS A 762 3.16 9.01 -6.20
N LEU A 763 3.49 8.17 -7.17
CA LEU A 763 3.39 6.72 -7.06
C LEU A 763 4.79 6.10 -7.17
N LEU A 764 5.15 5.30 -6.18
CA LEU A 764 6.42 4.59 -6.08
C LEU A 764 6.19 3.08 -6.00
N TYR A 765 7.11 2.33 -6.60
CA TYR A 765 7.30 0.92 -6.33
C TYR A 765 8.63 0.70 -5.62
N THR A 766 8.59 0.08 -4.45
CA THR A 766 9.73 -0.05 -3.55
C THR A 766 9.80 -1.51 -3.12
N PRO A 767 10.48 -2.39 -3.87
CA PRO A 767 10.47 -3.81 -3.55
C PRO A 767 11.10 -4.07 -2.19
N SER A 768 10.48 -4.94 -1.39
CA SER A 768 11.07 -5.40 -0.13
C SER A 768 12.28 -6.29 -0.40
N ARG A 769 13.43 -5.90 0.16
CA ARG A 769 14.71 -6.65 0.12
C ARG A 769 15.21 -6.99 1.53
N VAL A 770 14.29 -7.00 2.50
CA VAL A 770 14.62 -7.26 3.91
C VAL A 770 15.01 -8.72 4.11
N ASP A 771 16.17 -8.95 4.71
CA ASP A 771 16.60 -10.26 5.19
C ASP A 771 16.00 -10.51 6.57
N LEU A 772 15.13 -11.51 6.72
CA LEU A 772 14.50 -11.81 8.01
C LEU A 772 15.41 -12.64 8.94
N GLY A 773 16.70 -12.79 8.60
CA GLY A 773 17.73 -13.44 9.39
C GLY A 773 18.62 -12.48 10.19
N HIS A 774 19.89 -12.89 10.41
CA HIS A 774 20.84 -12.16 11.25
C HIS A 774 21.25 -10.77 10.70
N ARG A 775 21.00 -10.48 9.42
CA ARG A 775 21.34 -9.21 8.76
C ARG A 775 20.13 -8.30 8.58
N GLU A 776 19.08 -8.46 9.38
CA GLU A 776 17.79 -7.77 9.22
C GLU A 776 17.93 -6.24 9.14
N ARG A 777 18.66 -5.62 10.07
CA ARG A 777 18.91 -4.17 10.00
C ARG A 777 19.77 -3.78 8.80
N GLU A 778 20.86 -4.51 8.56
CA GLU A 778 21.80 -4.23 7.47
C GLU A 778 21.10 -4.26 6.09
N SER A 779 20.16 -5.19 5.91
CA SER A 779 19.39 -5.32 4.68
C SER A 779 18.48 -4.12 4.37
N VAL A 780 18.09 -3.35 5.39
CA VAL A 780 17.28 -2.14 5.25
C VAL A 780 18.14 -0.88 5.16
N GLU A 781 19.22 -0.80 5.95
CA GLU A 781 20.02 0.41 6.10
C GLU A 781 21.16 0.50 5.06
N THR A 782 21.80 -0.63 4.73
CA THR A 782 23.05 -0.66 3.95
C THR A 782 22.84 -1.17 2.53
N TRP A 783 22.06 -2.23 2.34
CA TRP A 783 21.82 -2.75 1.00
C TRP A 783 21.03 -1.74 0.18
N ALA A 784 21.39 -1.56 -1.08
CA ALA A 784 20.80 -0.51 -1.88
C ALA A 784 19.27 -0.64 -1.98
N GLN A 785 18.53 0.37 -1.51
CA GLN A 785 17.08 0.39 -1.68
C GLN A 785 16.74 0.79 -3.11
N TRP A 786 16.06 -0.09 -3.84
CA TRP A 786 15.53 0.23 -5.17
C TRP A 786 14.21 0.99 -5.04
N VAL A 787 14.07 2.07 -5.81
CA VAL A 787 12.88 2.92 -5.81
C VAL A 787 12.50 3.25 -7.24
N GLY A 788 11.39 2.71 -7.72
CA GLY A 788 10.81 3.07 -9.01
C GLY A 788 9.80 4.19 -8.84
N GLY A 789 9.97 5.30 -9.54
CA GLY A 789 8.97 6.35 -9.64
C GLY A 789 8.11 6.20 -10.89
N ALA A 790 6.83 6.54 -10.80
CA ALA A 790 5.94 6.61 -11.97
C ALA A 790 6.37 7.69 -12.98
N ASP A 791 7.12 8.69 -12.52
CA ASP A 791 7.81 9.70 -13.32
C ASP A 791 9.07 10.22 -12.60
N ARG A 792 9.80 11.13 -13.23
CA ARG A 792 11.03 11.74 -12.69
C ARG A 792 10.83 12.38 -11.33
N ALA A 793 9.77 13.16 -11.17
CA ALA A 793 9.49 13.85 -9.92
C ALA A 793 9.19 12.86 -8.79
N ALA A 794 8.42 11.79 -9.07
CA ALA A 794 8.21 10.70 -8.11
C ALA A 794 9.54 10.00 -7.76
N ALA A 795 10.39 9.68 -8.74
CA ALA A 795 11.67 9.02 -8.49
C ALA A 795 12.59 9.88 -7.59
N ARG A 796 12.59 11.20 -7.76
CA ARG A 796 13.29 12.15 -6.89
C ARG A 796 12.77 12.10 -5.45
N VAL A 797 11.46 12.25 -5.25
CA VAL A 797 10.83 12.20 -3.92
C VAL A 797 11.09 10.84 -3.25
N GLY A 798 11.02 9.75 -4.02
CA GLY A 798 11.35 8.42 -3.53
C GLY A 798 12.81 8.30 -3.06
N ARG A 799 13.76 8.93 -3.76
CA ARG A 799 15.15 8.98 -3.32
C ARG A 799 15.32 9.73 -1.99
N GLU A 800 14.64 10.86 -1.83
CA GLU A 800 14.69 11.69 -0.63
C GLU A 800 14.13 10.94 0.58
N VAL A 801 12.93 10.36 0.45
CA VAL A 801 12.25 9.66 1.55
C VAL A 801 13.03 8.44 2.00
N TYR A 802 13.39 7.53 1.08
CA TYR A 802 14.15 6.35 1.49
C TYR A 802 15.59 6.68 1.91
N GLY A 803 16.12 7.86 1.55
CA GLY A 803 17.39 8.38 2.05
C GLY A 803 17.38 8.69 3.55
N LEU A 804 16.20 8.82 4.18
CA LEU A 804 16.06 8.94 5.63
C LEU A 804 16.55 7.69 6.36
N ILE A 805 16.40 6.50 5.75
CA ILE A 805 16.65 5.21 6.41
C ILE A 805 17.67 4.32 5.68
N ASN A 806 18.07 4.66 4.46
CA ASN A 806 18.96 3.87 3.63
C ASN A 806 20.16 4.69 3.13
N LYS A 807 21.35 4.11 3.25
CA LYS A 807 22.63 4.73 2.88
C LYS A 807 22.85 4.81 1.37
N SER A 808 22.16 4.02 0.56
CA SER A 808 22.40 3.86 -0.87
C SER A 808 21.12 3.65 -1.68
N VAL A 809 20.31 4.70 -1.80
CA VAL A 809 19.08 4.63 -2.61
C VAL A 809 19.40 4.65 -4.11
N ARG A 810 18.84 3.70 -4.85
CA ARG A 810 18.87 3.64 -6.32
C ARG A 810 17.49 3.90 -6.87
N SER A 811 17.32 5.08 -7.47
CA SER A 811 16.05 5.54 -8.03
C SER A 811 15.98 5.28 -9.54
N TYR A 812 14.81 4.88 -10.03
CA TYR A 812 14.50 4.63 -11.43
C TYR A 812 13.29 5.48 -11.85
N GLU A 813 13.31 6.07 -13.05
CA GLU A 813 12.15 6.75 -13.65
C GLU A 813 11.17 5.74 -14.27
N SER A 814 10.98 4.59 -13.61
CA SER A 814 10.14 3.48 -14.05
C SER A 814 9.70 2.67 -12.84
N LEU A 815 8.39 2.37 -12.75
CA LEU A 815 7.88 1.40 -11.77
C LEU A 815 8.29 -0.03 -12.14
N THR A 816 8.27 -0.33 -13.45
CA THR A 816 8.44 -1.69 -13.98
C THR A 816 9.86 -2.21 -13.84
N GLU A 817 10.87 -1.34 -13.96
CA GLU A 817 12.27 -1.76 -13.86
C GLU A 817 12.59 -2.41 -12.49
N PRO A 818 12.30 -1.77 -11.34
CA PRO A 818 12.48 -2.42 -10.04
C PRO A 818 11.54 -3.62 -9.80
N GLU A 819 10.36 -3.69 -10.44
CA GLU A 819 9.50 -4.90 -10.40
C GLU A 819 10.21 -6.10 -11.05
N VAL A 820 10.84 -5.87 -12.22
CA VAL A 820 11.64 -6.89 -12.93
C VAL A 820 12.91 -7.22 -12.16
N LEU A 821 13.62 -6.23 -11.61
CA LEU A 821 14.84 -6.46 -10.84
C LEU A 821 14.57 -7.37 -9.63
N LYS A 822 13.47 -7.13 -8.89
CA LYS A 822 13.16 -7.91 -7.70
C LYS A 822 12.75 -9.35 -8.02
N THR A 823 11.87 -9.52 -9.00
CA THR A 823 11.45 -10.87 -9.41
C THR A 823 12.61 -11.64 -10.07
N GLY A 824 13.44 -10.95 -10.87
CA GLY A 824 14.66 -11.50 -11.47
C GLY A 824 15.74 -11.89 -10.46
N GLU A 825 15.96 -11.08 -9.42
CA GLU A 825 16.87 -11.40 -8.30
C GLU A 825 16.48 -12.72 -7.64
N ASN A 826 15.19 -12.91 -7.34
CA ASN A 826 14.69 -14.11 -6.70
C ASN A 826 14.69 -15.33 -7.65
N ALA A 827 14.29 -15.16 -8.91
CA ALA A 827 14.31 -16.23 -9.91
C ALA A 827 15.73 -16.75 -10.22
N SER A 828 16.72 -15.85 -10.21
CA SER A 828 18.14 -16.20 -10.35
C SER A 828 18.60 -17.10 -9.19
N MET A 829 18.26 -16.74 -7.94
CA MET A 829 18.59 -17.56 -6.78
C MET A 829 17.93 -18.95 -6.84
N ALA A 830 16.65 -19.02 -7.19
CA ALA A 830 15.96 -20.30 -7.37
C ALA A 830 16.70 -21.22 -8.36
N SER A 831 17.12 -20.65 -9.50
CA SER A 831 17.83 -21.37 -10.55
C SER A 831 19.21 -21.86 -10.07
N HIS A 832 19.96 -21.03 -9.34
CA HIS A 832 21.26 -21.42 -8.79
C HIS A 832 21.14 -22.57 -7.78
N PHE A 833 20.15 -22.54 -6.89
CA PHE A 833 19.94 -23.64 -5.93
C PHE A 833 19.49 -24.92 -6.62
N ALA A 834 18.60 -24.84 -7.61
CA ALA A 834 18.21 -25.99 -8.42
C ALA A 834 19.43 -26.62 -9.12
N PHE A 835 20.33 -25.79 -9.67
CA PHE A 835 21.58 -26.25 -10.25
C PHE A 835 22.50 -26.93 -9.22
N SER A 836 22.70 -26.32 -8.05
CA SER A 836 23.52 -26.91 -6.98
C SER A 836 22.96 -28.24 -6.46
N ASN A 837 21.63 -28.36 -6.35
CA ASN A 837 20.98 -29.61 -5.96
C ASN A 837 21.12 -30.69 -7.04
N ALA A 838 20.97 -30.32 -8.32
CA ALA A 838 21.24 -31.23 -9.43
C ALA A 838 22.71 -31.68 -9.47
N LEU A 839 23.65 -30.77 -9.19
CA LEU A 839 25.07 -31.09 -9.06
C LEU A 839 25.33 -32.07 -7.91
N SER A 840 24.69 -31.86 -6.75
CA SER A 840 24.76 -32.78 -5.60
C SER A 840 24.25 -34.18 -5.94
N LEU A 841 23.12 -34.28 -6.66
CA LEU A 841 22.61 -35.56 -7.15
C LEU A 841 23.58 -36.25 -8.11
N MET A 842 24.21 -35.49 -9.01
CA MET A 842 25.21 -36.03 -9.95
C MET A 842 26.44 -36.57 -9.21
N VAL A 843 27.00 -35.81 -8.26
CA VAL A 843 28.13 -36.25 -7.42
C VAL A 843 27.77 -37.52 -6.66
N THR A 844 26.58 -37.53 -6.02
CA THR A 844 26.06 -38.69 -5.29
C THR A 844 25.89 -39.92 -6.18
N ALA A 845 25.27 -39.76 -7.35
CA ALA A 845 25.06 -40.85 -8.31
C ALA A 845 26.38 -41.39 -8.89
N SER A 846 27.39 -40.54 -9.04
CA SER A 846 28.72 -40.93 -9.49
C SER A 846 29.56 -41.62 -8.40
N ALA A 847 29.17 -41.48 -7.13
CA ALA A 847 29.90 -41.91 -5.94
C ALA A 847 31.36 -41.42 -5.90
N TYR A 848 31.67 -40.28 -6.53
CA TYR A 848 33.02 -39.72 -6.61
C TYR A 848 33.02 -38.20 -6.39
N GLY A 849 33.78 -37.76 -5.38
CA GLY A 849 33.94 -36.35 -5.03
C GLY A 849 33.01 -35.87 -3.92
N ASP A 850 33.18 -34.60 -3.56
CA ASP A 850 32.39 -33.87 -2.58
C ASP A 850 31.81 -32.62 -3.28
N VAL A 851 30.51 -32.35 -3.08
CA VAL A 851 29.82 -31.25 -3.78
C VAL A 851 30.31 -29.88 -3.32
N GLU A 852 30.67 -29.73 -2.04
CA GLU A 852 31.16 -28.48 -1.47
C GLU A 852 32.58 -28.19 -1.98
N GLU A 853 33.45 -29.21 -2.03
CA GLU A 853 34.79 -29.06 -2.59
C GLU A 853 34.74 -28.71 -4.09
N MET A 854 33.88 -29.39 -4.85
CA MET A 854 33.69 -29.09 -6.27
C MET A 854 33.17 -27.66 -6.46
N GLY A 855 32.19 -27.24 -5.65
CA GLY A 855 31.66 -25.88 -5.63
C GLY A 855 32.75 -24.83 -5.37
N ASP A 856 33.63 -25.05 -4.38
CA ASP A 856 34.78 -24.18 -4.09
C ASP A 856 35.72 -24.07 -5.28
N GLN A 857 36.15 -25.21 -5.85
CA GLN A 857 37.09 -25.21 -6.97
C GLN A 857 36.53 -24.50 -8.21
N MET A 858 35.24 -24.73 -8.53
CA MET A 858 34.58 -24.03 -9.63
C MET A 858 34.50 -22.53 -9.38
N SER A 859 34.25 -22.13 -8.13
CA SER A 859 34.11 -20.72 -7.74
C SER A 859 35.43 -19.94 -7.74
N ARG A 860 36.60 -20.61 -7.75
CA ARG A 860 37.92 -19.95 -7.82
C ARG A 860 38.16 -19.14 -9.09
N ARG A 861 37.41 -19.38 -10.17
CA ARG A 861 37.47 -18.53 -11.36
C ARG A 861 36.87 -17.13 -11.16
N LYS A 862 36.14 -16.91 -10.06
CA LYS A 862 35.49 -15.64 -9.64
C LYS A 862 34.40 -15.10 -10.57
N ASP A 863 34.33 -15.55 -11.82
CA ASP A 863 33.26 -15.23 -12.79
C ASP A 863 32.05 -16.17 -12.68
N ARG A 864 32.18 -17.26 -11.93
CA ARG A 864 31.16 -18.28 -11.71
C ARG A 864 31.13 -18.57 -10.22
N ILE A 865 29.97 -18.51 -9.60
CA ILE A 865 29.80 -18.79 -8.17
C ILE A 865 28.83 -19.96 -8.05
N ILE A 866 29.26 -21.04 -7.41
CA ILE A 866 28.40 -22.18 -7.08
C ILE A 866 27.90 -21.99 -5.66
N HIS A 867 26.58 -21.90 -5.51
CA HIS A 867 25.94 -21.78 -4.20
C HIS A 867 25.91 -23.15 -3.49
N PRO A 868 25.88 -23.20 -2.14
CA PRO A 868 25.74 -24.46 -1.40
C PRO A 868 24.48 -25.24 -1.79
N ALA A 869 24.58 -26.57 -1.81
CA ALA A 869 23.42 -27.44 -2.04
C ALA A 869 22.60 -27.63 -0.73
N GLY A 870 21.35 -28.07 -0.85
CA GLY A 870 20.48 -28.32 0.32
C GLY A 870 19.29 -29.23 0.01
N GLU A 871 18.41 -29.44 1.00
CA GLU A 871 17.21 -30.28 0.86
C GLU A 871 16.15 -29.67 -0.08
N GLY A 872 16.25 -28.36 -0.32
CA GLY A 872 15.34 -27.56 -1.15
C GLY A 872 15.56 -26.07 -0.88
N TYR A 873 14.80 -25.21 -1.55
CA TYR A 873 14.80 -23.77 -1.26
C TYR A 873 13.45 -23.34 -0.72
N GLY A 874 13.40 -22.93 0.56
CA GLY A 874 12.19 -22.49 1.25
C GLY A 874 12.08 -20.97 1.37
N GLY A 875 11.00 -20.50 2.00
CA GLY A 875 10.74 -19.08 2.26
C GLY A 875 9.61 -18.50 1.39
N TYR A 876 9.08 -17.34 1.80
CA TYR A 876 7.87 -16.76 1.20
C TYR A 876 8.07 -16.21 -0.22
N CYS A 877 9.28 -15.84 -0.63
CA CYS A 877 9.52 -15.05 -1.86
C CYS A 877 10.02 -15.84 -3.07
N VAL A 878 10.92 -16.80 -2.90
CA VAL A 878 11.61 -17.42 -4.03
C VAL A 878 10.78 -18.49 -4.77
N PRO A 879 10.02 -19.37 -4.08
CA PRO A 879 9.13 -20.32 -4.77
C PRO A 879 8.02 -19.63 -5.57
N LYS A 880 7.52 -18.48 -5.09
CA LYS A 880 6.44 -17.72 -5.77
C LYS A 880 6.91 -16.85 -6.91
N ASP A 881 8.10 -16.25 -6.81
CA ASP A 881 8.50 -15.23 -7.78
C ASP A 881 8.87 -15.81 -9.15
N GLY A 882 9.27 -17.08 -9.19
CA GLY A 882 9.39 -17.83 -10.46
C GLY A 882 8.06 -17.90 -11.23
N LEU A 883 6.92 -17.95 -10.52
CA LEU A 883 5.58 -17.95 -11.11
C LEU A 883 5.18 -16.57 -11.65
N PHE A 884 5.72 -15.48 -11.08
CA PHE A 884 5.45 -14.15 -11.61
C PHE A 884 6.03 -13.96 -13.01
N LEU A 885 7.12 -14.65 -13.36
CA LEU A 885 7.66 -14.63 -14.71
C LEU A 885 6.69 -15.27 -15.73
N GLU A 886 6.05 -16.38 -15.35
CA GLU A 886 4.96 -16.98 -16.14
C GLU A 886 3.79 -16.00 -16.27
N PHE A 887 3.39 -15.35 -15.18
CA PHE A 887 2.33 -14.34 -15.19
C PHE A 887 2.64 -13.16 -16.13
N VAL A 888 3.86 -12.63 -16.16
CA VAL A 888 4.24 -11.54 -17.12
C VAL A 888 3.98 -11.98 -18.56
N LEU A 889 4.31 -13.23 -18.90
CA LEU A 889 4.09 -13.78 -20.24
C LEU A 889 2.58 -13.93 -20.58
N THR A 890 1.69 -13.89 -19.58
CA THR A 890 0.22 -13.95 -19.75
C THR A 890 -0.47 -12.59 -19.77
N LEU A 891 0.20 -11.48 -19.43
CA LEU A 891 -0.34 -10.11 -19.31
C LEU A 891 -0.93 -9.49 -20.60
N GLY A 892 -0.98 -10.22 -21.71
CA GLY A 892 -1.62 -9.82 -22.98
C GLY A 892 -3.07 -10.28 -23.15
N ARG A 893 -3.75 -10.74 -22.09
CA ARG A 893 -5.03 -11.47 -22.17
C ARG A 893 -6.22 -10.72 -21.56
N THR A 894 -7.43 -11.21 -21.85
CA THR A 894 -8.75 -10.75 -21.37
C THR A 894 -8.84 -10.56 -19.85
N GLU A 895 -7.94 -11.19 -19.09
CA GLU A 895 -7.78 -11.01 -17.64
C GLU A 895 -7.65 -9.54 -17.23
N LYS A 896 -6.87 -8.72 -17.95
CA LYS A 896 -6.74 -7.29 -17.65
C LYS A 896 -8.05 -6.53 -17.83
N LEU A 897 -8.78 -6.82 -18.91
CA LEU A 897 -10.07 -6.16 -19.17
C LEU A 897 -11.11 -6.54 -18.12
N ARG A 898 -11.11 -7.79 -17.66
CA ARG A 898 -11.94 -8.22 -16.53
C ARG A 898 -11.60 -7.45 -15.25
N GLN A 899 -10.32 -7.26 -14.95
CA GLN A 899 -9.85 -6.53 -13.77
C GLN A 899 -10.12 -5.02 -13.84
N LEU A 900 -10.20 -4.46 -15.05
CA LEU A 900 -10.70 -3.10 -15.30
C LEU A 900 -12.23 -3.00 -15.16
N GLY A 901 -12.91 -4.11 -14.90
CA GLY A 901 -14.36 -4.17 -14.79
C GLY A 901 -15.07 -3.98 -16.13
N VAL A 902 -14.39 -4.24 -17.24
CA VAL A 902 -15.00 -4.27 -18.57
C VAL A 902 -15.82 -5.56 -18.69
N PRO A 903 -17.12 -5.50 -19.02
CA PRO A 903 -17.93 -6.70 -19.28
C PRO A 903 -17.36 -7.56 -20.41
N GLY A 904 -17.49 -8.88 -20.28
CA GLY A 904 -16.92 -9.87 -21.22
C GLY A 904 -17.24 -9.58 -22.68
N GLU A 905 -18.47 -9.18 -22.98
CA GLU A 905 -18.96 -8.87 -24.34
C GLU A 905 -18.18 -7.74 -25.03
N TYR A 906 -17.57 -6.83 -24.25
CA TYR A 906 -16.80 -5.71 -24.78
C TYR A 906 -15.30 -6.00 -24.87
N HIS A 907 -14.81 -7.12 -24.33
CA HIS A 907 -13.36 -7.39 -24.26
C HIS A 907 -12.70 -7.35 -25.63
N THR A 908 -13.29 -8.03 -26.62
CA THR A 908 -12.73 -8.08 -27.98
C THR A 908 -12.71 -6.70 -28.64
N VAL A 909 -13.75 -5.90 -28.45
CA VAL A 909 -13.87 -4.56 -29.03
C VAL A 909 -12.86 -3.61 -28.39
N VAL A 910 -12.80 -3.60 -27.06
CA VAL A 910 -11.87 -2.76 -26.29
C VAL A 910 -10.42 -3.16 -26.57
N ALA A 911 -10.10 -4.46 -26.62
CA ALA A 911 -8.76 -4.92 -26.98
C ALA A 911 -8.35 -4.46 -28.39
N LYS A 912 -9.24 -4.60 -29.39
CA LYS A 912 -8.98 -4.11 -30.74
C LYS A 912 -8.81 -2.60 -30.80
N ALA A 913 -9.63 -1.84 -30.07
CA ALA A 913 -9.51 -0.38 -30.00
C ALA A 913 -8.20 0.05 -29.32
N ALA A 914 -7.82 -0.62 -28.23
CA ALA A 914 -6.56 -0.39 -27.54
C ALA A 914 -5.35 -0.70 -28.45
N HIS A 915 -5.38 -1.83 -29.17
CA HIS A 915 -4.35 -2.14 -30.16
C HIS A 915 -4.28 -1.10 -31.28
N ALA A 916 -5.41 -0.69 -31.84
CA ALA A 916 -5.45 0.34 -32.88
C ALA A 916 -4.94 1.71 -32.38
N LEU A 917 -5.15 2.05 -31.10
CA LEU A 917 -4.60 3.26 -30.49
C LEU A 917 -3.09 3.14 -30.25
N LEU A 918 -2.63 1.99 -29.76
CA LEU A 918 -1.20 1.71 -29.55
C LEU A 918 -0.42 1.70 -30.88
N ASP A 919 -1.02 1.17 -31.94
CA ASP A 919 -0.43 1.18 -33.29
C ASP A 919 -0.33 2.61 -33.86
N ARG A 920 -1.14 3.54 -33.35
CA ARG A 920 -1.13 4.96 -33.69
C ARG A 920 -0.37 5.81 -32.67
N ARG A 921 0.41 5.19 -31.77
CA ARG A 921 1.15 5.90 -30.72
C ARG A 921 2.07 7.00 -31.28
N ASP A 922 2.59 6.85 -32.49
CA ASP A 922 3.45 7.86 -33.13
C ASP A 922 2.67 9.08 -33.67
N GLU A 923 1.33 9.03 -33.69
CA GLU A 923 0.44 10.13 -34.13
C GLU A 923 -0.03 11.04 -32.98
N PHE A 924 0.19 10.63 -31.72
CA PHE A 924 -0.18 11.33 -30.50
C PHE A 924 1.07 11.68 -29.70
#